data_AF-A0A6C0HUN9-F1
#
_entry.id   AF-A0A6C0HUN9-F1
#
_cell.length_a   1.000
_cell.length_b   1.000
_cell.length_c   1.000
_cell.angle_alpha   90.00
_cell.angle_beta   90.00
_cell.angle_gamma   90.00
#
_symmetry.space_group_name_H-M   'P 1'
#
loop_
_entity.id
_entity.type
_entity.pdbx_description
1 polymer ?
#
loop_
_entity_poly.entity_id
_entity_poly.type
_entity_poly.pdbx_seq_one_letter_code
_entity_poly.pdbx_strand_id
1 'polypeptide(L)'
;MPYRVKDFTVDLYFDHDPPFVFDQTDYQLFAEYVSTTYVHIIVRRLDNECIPNGLQLLILYQNISQILSVPSCTDGHEICITYTCEFAEPDMDRPIIRFPLREKCVLDPIQFIDRTEFQERFGIHLMVLPTSLFAVGICGGQGAFTPPTTNLVGDLRSEDRRSSTFWSPDKFGGTMFIYHETFCHSFYYNIEAILYHILRVANIMDSKKRICFLLSSTDGYPEKVPWSDKRVEPRYITDQECIGQYLPPVTNTQEYPFFPIKLLAQSAHIGFPNVLCIPDRHYFYHNLYHPFRSFHQGISWEEKNPKIVYGGQIRDTPLNFIDGSMQQLGLSPREYLKQILAPRYRDILVCDDSWISRRDMIHYKYILDIDGAASTWDATAWKLNSGSVIIKPKSIWRQWFYEKYIPGVHYMEINNDMSNLREVYEWCESHTDECHKMIQNSQDLFQTVYAQENMIQYTKTVLEQCMLPEGESLTMDMRMKMPEKPSDNASVFPSVNIPEREVVKEPSVPLIYINLDKRTDRREQIEQQLNMYGLSYERLPAIYHSFGIVGCTRSHLAAIRLAKENGYQRVWIMEDDFEFLVSQEDVESTLQMLCSGDIKFDVCMFAYNALQRKEIEGSDCFFQICEAETASSYVVEAHYYDKLIQLYEQTIPLLETTRRHWDYANDQSWKILQISDHWIATKQRMGKQRHGFSDNAQEYMSYDF
;
A
#
# COMPACT_ATOMS: atom_id res chain seq x y z
N MET A 1 14.38 -14.56 -41.56
CA MET A 1 14.79 -13.86 -40.33
C MET A 1 14.42 -14.78 -39.17
N PRO A 2 15.32 -15.06 -38.20
CA PRO A 2 15.10 -16.15 -37.26
C PRO A 2 13.87 -15.83 -36.40
N TYR A 3 12.92 -16.76 -36.41
CA TYR A 3 11.59 -16.62 -35.84
C TYR A 3 11.68 -16.44 -34.32
N ARG A 4 11.24 -15.29 -33.82
CA ARG A 4 11.17 -15.02 -32.37
C ARG A 4 10.04 -15.85 -31.78
N VAL A 5 10.36 -16.56 -30.69
CA VAL A 5 9.44 -17.23 -29.77
C VAL A 5 8.58 -16.15 -29.10
N LYS A 6 7.56 -15.65 -29.80
CA LYS A 6 6.71 -14.55 -29.32
C LYS A 6 5.55 -15.02 -28.44
N ASP A 7 5.31 -16.34 -28.41
CA ASP A 7 4.08 -16.93 -27.86
C ASP A 7 4.35 -18.01 -26.80
N PHE A 8 5.56 -18.10 -26.22
CA PHE A 8 5.85 -19.08 -25.18
C PHE A 8 5.39 -18.56 -23.82
N THR A 9 4.44 -19.26 -23.21
CA THR A 9 3.95 -18.96 -21.87
C THR A 9 3.97 -20.22 -21.04
N VAL A 10 4.37 -20.07 -19.78
CA VAL A 10 4.33 -21.13 -18.78
C VAL A 10 3.43 -20.67 -17.66
N ASP A 11 2.59 -21.58 -17.18
CA ASP A 11 1.66 -21.37 -16.08
C ASP A 11 1.67 -22.61 -15.19
N LEU A 12 1.06 -22.56 -14.00
CA LEU A 12 0.82 -23.77 -13.22
C LEU A 12 -0.30 -24.58 -13.90
N TYR A 13 -0.05 -25.88 -14.09
CA TYR A 13 -1.07 -26.81 -14.58
C TYR A 13 -1.70 -27.57 -13.41
N PHE A 14 -3.02 -27.76 -13.50
CA PHE A 14 -3.79 -28.52 -12.54
C PHE A 14 -4.72 -29.45 -13.32
N ASP A 15 -4.45 -30.76 -13.30
CA ASP A 15 -5.42 -31.77 -13.74
C ASP A 15 -6.49 -31.92 -12.66
N HIS A 16 -7.76 -32.02 -13.03
CA HIS A 16 -8.88 -31.88 -12.08
C HIS A 16 -8.98 -33.00 -11.02
N ASP A 17 -9.37 -32.57 -9.80
CA ASP A 17 -10.09 -33.23 -8.66
C ASP A 17 -9.61 -34.62 -8.15
N PRO A 18 -9.24 -34.81 -6.85
CA PRO A 18 -9.72 -34.14 -5.63
C PRO A 18 -8.78 -33.05 -5.07
N PRO A 19 -9.18 -32.26 -4.05
CA PRO A 19 -8.54 -30.99 -3.75
C PRO A 19 -7.19 -31.24 -3.09
N PHE A 20 -6.11 -30.91 -3.79
CA PHE A 20 -4.92 -30.48 -3.09
C PHE A 20 -5.30 -29.23 -2.30
N VAL A 21 -5.44 -29.41 -0.99
CA VAL A 21 -5.35 -28.32 -0.02
C VAL A 21 -4.05 -27.60 -0.37
N PHE A 22 -4.17 -26.35 -0.81
CA PHE A 22 -3.01 -25.47 -0.93
C PHE A 22 -2.18 -25.61 0.34
N ASP A 23 -0.92 -26.03 0.19
CA ASP A 23 0.12 -25.31 0.90
C ASP A 23 -0.04 -23.85 0.49
N GLN A 24 -0.16 -22.95 1.45
CA GLN A 24 -0.49 -21.54 1.25
C GLN A 24 0.72 -20.79 0.68
N THR A 25 1.19 -21.22 -0.48
CA THR A 25 2.50 -20.85 -1.02
C THR A 25 2.35 -20.10 -2.32
N ASP A 26 2.98 -18.93 -2.36
CA ASP A 26 3.18 -18.15 -3.57
C ASP A 26 4.30 -18.77 -4.44
N TYR A 27 4.05 -18.93 -5.74
CA TYR A 27 5.05 -19.33 -6.74
C TYR A 27 5.32 -18.19 -7.72
N GLN A 28 6.58 -18.06 -8.14
CA GLN A 28 7.00 -17.24 -9.28
C GLN A 28 7.44 -18.18 -10.42
N LEU A 29 6.86 -17.99 -11.61
CA LEU A 29 7.11 -18.82 -12.81
C LEU A 29 7.51 -17.96 -14.00
N PHE A 30 8.75 -18.02 -14.48
CA PHE A 30 9.13 -17.25 -15.68
C PHE A 30 9.94 -18.07 -16.66
N ALA A 31 9.93 -17.62 -17.91
CA ALA A 31 10.62 -18.26 -19.01
C ALA A 31 11.73 -17.33 -19.52
N GLU A 32 12.98 -17.78 -19.42
CA GLU A 32 14.14 -17.12 -20.01
C GLU A 32 14.45 -17.72 -21.38
N TYR A 33 14.46 -16.87 -22.40
CA TYR A 33 14.78 -17.29 -23.75
C TYR A 33 16.30 -17.45 -23.92
N VAL A 34 16.74 -18.67 -24.23
CA VAL A 34 18.17 -18.96 -24.44
C VAL A 34 18.50 -19.00 -25.93
N SER A 35 17.64 -19.61 -26.75
CA SER A 35 17.84 -19.71 -28.20
C SER A 35 16.55 -20.07 -28.94
N THR A 36 16.60 -20.19 -30.27
CA THR A 36 15.44 -20.58 -31.10
C THR A 36 14.87 -21.97 -30.78
N THR A 37 15.59 -22.81 -30.05
CA THR A 37 15.19 -24.18 -29.68
C THR A 37 15.08 -24.42 -28.18
N TYR A 38 15.56 -23.49 -27.34
CA TYR A 38 15.68 -23.69 -25.90
C TYR A 38 15.10 -22.53 -25.10
N VAL A 39 14.32 -22.87 -24.09
CA VAL A 39 13.78 -21.95 -23.08
C VAL A 39 14.09 -22.51 -21.70
N HIS A 40 14.58 -21.66 -20.80
CA HIS A 40 14.71 -22.01 -19.38
C HIS A 40 13.42 -21.62 -18.67
N ILE A 41 12.77 -22.58 -18.02
CA ILE A 41 11.59 -22.38 -17.19
C ILE A 41 12.07 -22.36 -15.75
N ILE A 42 11.89 -21.23 -15.07
CA ILE A 42 12.29 -21.06 -13.67
C ILE A 42 11.04 -21.09 -12.81
N VAL A 43 11.04 -22.00 -11.83
CA VAL A 43 10.00 -22.14 -10.82
C VAL A 43 10.59 -21.81 -9.47
N ARG A 44 10.02 -20.84 -8.77
CA ARG A 44 10.47 -20.41 -7.45
C ARG A 44 9.30 -20.39 -6.46
N ARG A 45 9.50 -20.97 -5.27
CA ARG A 45 8.65 -20.78 -4.09
C ARG A 45 9.07 -19.51 -3.36
N LEU A 46 8.13 -18.63 -3.08
CA LEU A 46 8.40 -17.34 -2.43
C LEU A 46 8.47 -17.43 -0.90
N ASP A 47 8.01 -18.52 -0.31
CA ASP A 47 8.15 -18.79 1.13
C ASP A 47 9.51 -19.41 1.51
N ASN A 48 10.43 -19.54 0.55
CA ASN A 48 11.75 -20.16 0.69
C ASN A 48 11.74 -21.64 1.11
N GLU A 49 10.58 -22.31 1.03
CA GLU A 49 10.45 -23.74 1.28
C GLU A 49 10.73 -24.57 0.02
N CYS A 50 10.87 -25.89 0.18
CA CYS A 50 11.20 -26.81 -0.92
C CYS A 50 10.04 -26.99 -1.90
N ILE A 51 10.31 -27.05 -3.20
CA ILE A 51 9.26 -27.27 -4.22
C ILE A 51 8.66 -28.68 -4.06
N PRO A 52 7.32 -28.81 -3.87
CA PRO A 52 6.70 -30.08 -3.53
C PRO A 52 6.68 -31.04 -4.73
N ASN A 53 6.68 -32.34 -4.42
CA ASN A 53 6.54 -33.38 -5.43
C ASN A 53 5.18 -33.30 -6.12
N GLY A 54 5.18 -33.39 -7.45
CA GLY A 54 3.96 -33.43 -8.25
C GLY A 54 3.46 -32.08 -8.76
N LEU A 55 4.21 -31.00 -8.56
CA LEU A 55 3.92 -29.72 -9.22
C LEU A 55 3.98 -29.89 -10.75
N GLN A 56 2.99 -29.38 -11.46
CA GLN A 56 2.89 -29.45 -12.92
C GLN A 56 2.78 -28.04 -13.50
N LEU A 57 3.35 -27.85 -14.68
CA LEU A 57 3.31 -26.59 -15.44
C LEU A 57 2.56 -26.79 -16.75
N LEU A 58 1.78 -25.80 -17.15
CA LEU A 58 1.13 -25.70 -18.44
C LEU A 58 1.99 -24.82 -19.34
N ILE A 59 2.55 -25.42 -20.37
CA ILE A 59 3.30 -24.71 -21.40
C ILE A 59 2.35 -24.47 -22.57
N LEU A 60 2.19 -23.21 -22.97
CA LEU A 60 1.50 -22.82 -24.19
C LEU A 60 2.51 -22.16 -25.12
N TYR A 61 2.66 -22.68 -26.33
CA TYR A 61 3.50 -22.10 -27.38
C TYR A 61 2.87 -22.30 -28.74
N GLN A 62 2.61 -21.21 -29.46
CA GLN A 62 1.83 -21.22 -30.70
C GLN A 62 0.45 -21.87 -30.49
N ASN A 63 0.16 -22.98 -31.17
CA ASN A 63 -1.07 -23.77 -31.00
C ASN A 63 -0.86 -25.02 -30.13
N ILE A 64 0.31 -25.17 -29.51
CA ILE A 64 0.67 -26.34 -28.70
C ILE A 64 0.40 -26.01 -27.23
N SER A 65 -0.24 -26.95 -26.53
CA SER A 65 -0.34 -26.96 -25.07
C SER A 65 0.25 -28.26 -24.51
N GLN A 66 1.21 -28.17 -23.61
CA GLN A 66 1.87 -29.32 -23.00
C GLN A 66 1.91 -29.19 -21.47
N ILE A 67 1.81 -30.32 -20.78
CA ILE A 67 1.98 -30.41 -19.34
C ILE A 67 3.41 -30.87 -19.05
N LEU A 68 4.12 -30.14 -18.21
CA LEU A 68 5.47 -30.45 -17.76
C LEU A 68 5.46 -30.71 -16.25
N SER A 69 5.85 -31.92 -15.84
CA SER A 69 6.05 -32.22 -14.41
C SER A 69 7.34 -31.56 -13.92
N VAL A 70 7.25 -30.84 -12.81
CA VAL A 70 8.40 -30.22 -12.14
C VAL A 70 9.12 -31.29 -11.32
N PRO A 71 10.44 -31.49 -11.53
CA PRO A 71 11.23 -32.40 -10.71
C PRO A 71 11.21 -31.97 -9.24
N SER A 72 11.21 -32.94 -8.33
CA SER A 72 11.36 -32.69 -6.90
C SER A 72 12.71 -32.03 -6.60
N CYS A 73 12.72 -30.92 -5.84
CA CYS A 73 13.95 -30.31 -5.34
C CYS A 73 13.93 -30.39 -3.81
N THR A 74 14.86 -31.14 -3.22
CA THR A 74 14.94 -31.33 -1.75
C THR A 74 15.78 -30.28 -1.04
N ASP A 75 16.59 -29.51 -1.79
CA ASP A 75 17.61 -28.59 -1.23
C ASP A 75 17.43 -27.14 -1.73
N GLY A 76 16.26 -26.78 -2.25
CA GLY A 76 16.06 -25.44 -2.82
C GLY A 76 14.60 -25.03 -3.01
N HIS A 77 14.38 -23.72 -2.91
CA HIS A 77 13.12 -23.05 -3.20
C HIS A 77 13.01 -22.63 -4.68
N GLU A 78 14.02 -22.91 -5.51
CA GLU A 78 14.04 -22.62 -6.93
C GLU A 78 14.51 -23.83 -7.74
N ILE A 79 13.93 -24.02 -8.92
CA ILE A 79 14.38 -24.97 -9.93
C ILE A 79 14.32 -24.33 -11.33
N CYS A 80 15.39 -24.53 -12.09
CA CYS A 80 15.47 -24.16 -13.50
C CYS A 80 15.35 -25.41 -14.37
N ILE A 81 14.34 -25.47 -15.23
CA ILE A 81 14.05 -26.58 -16.14
C ILE A 81 14.36 -26.12 -17.56
N THR A 82 15.31 -26.78 -18.23
CA THR A 82 15.55 -26.54 -19.66
C THR A 82 14.48 -27.25 -20.49
N TYR A 83 13.63 -26.46 -21.15
CA TYR A 83 12.62 -26.95 -22.09
C TYR A 83 13.11 -26.79 -23.52
N THR A 84 13.01 -27.87 -24.31
CA THR A 84 13.34 -27.85 -25.73
C THR A 84 12.05 -27.68 -26.52
N CYS A 85 11.94 -26.59 -27.28
CA CYS A 85 10.81 -26.37 -28.18
C CYS A 85 10.94 -27.31 -29.38
N GLU A 86 10.41 -28.53 -29.26
CA GLU A 86 10.29 -29.45 -30.39
C GLU A 86 9.22 -28.93 -31.36
N PHE A 87 9.55 -28.83 -32.65
CA PHE A 87 8.60 -28.46 -33.71
C PHE A 87 7.64 -29.62 -33.96
N ALA A 88 6.65 -29.82 -33.08
CA ALA A 88 5.59 -30.80 -33.28
C ALA A 88 4.31 -30.12 -33.76
N GLU A 89 3.66 -30.69 -34.78
CA GLU A 89 2.32 -30.25 -35.19
C GLU A 89 1.34 -30.41 -34.00
N PRO A 90 0.45 -29.43 -33.76
CA PRO A 90 -0.48 -29.49 -32.64
C PRO A 90 -1.43 -30.67 -32.75
N ASP A 91 -1.57 -31.45 -31.68
CA ASP A 91 -2.58 -32.49 -31.52
C ASP A 91 -3.97 -31.83 -31.39
N MET A 92 -4.69 -31.76 -32.51
CA MET A 92 -5.99 -31.08 -32.63
C MET A 92 -7.11 -31.78 -31.84
N ASP A 93 -6.87 -32.98 -31.29
CA ASP A 93 -7.88 -33.79 -30.60
C ASP A 93 -7.90 -33.58 -29.08
N ARG A 94 -6.97 -32.79 -28.52
CA ARG A 94 -7.00 -32.42 -27.09
C ARG A 94 -7.71 -31.08 -26.87
N PRO A 95 -8.85 -31.03 -26.15
CA PRO A 95 -9.48 -29.76 -25.82
C PRO A 95 -8.56 -28.91 -24.94
N ILE A 96 -8.40 -27.64 -25.31
CA ILE A 96 -7.75 -26.63 -24.48
C ILE A 96 -8.65 -26.39 -23.26
N ILE A 97 -8.32 -27.01 -22.13
CA ILE A 97 -9.00 -26.74 -20.86
C ILE A 97 -8.49 -25.38 -20.36
N ARG A 98 -9.26 -24.32 -20.59
CA ARG A 98 -9.02 -22.99 -20.01
C ARG A 98 -9.55 -22.97 -18.59
N PHE A 99 -8.62 -22.96 -17.64
CA PHE A 99 -8.82 -22.85 -16.19
C PHE A 99 -9.54 -24.04 -15.55
N PRO A 100 -9.06 -24.56 -14.40
CA PRO A 100 -9.91 -25.43 -13.61
C PRO A 100 -11.09 -24.61 -13.08
N LEU A 101 -12.30 -24.94 -13.54
CA LEU A 101 -13.52 -24.74 -12.77
C LEU A 101 -13.27 -25.32 -11.37
N ARG A 102 -13.08 -24.46 -10.37
CA ARG A 102 -13.01 -24.92 -8.99
C ARG A 102 -14.41 -25.32 -8.57
N GLU A 103 -14.55 -26.56 -8.12
CA GLU A 103 -15.68 -26.92 -7.28
C GLU A 103 -15.65 -26.04 -6.02
N LYS A 104 -16.82 -25.52 -5.67
CA LYS A 104 -17.05 -24.71 -4.48
C LYS A 104 -16.38 -25.38 -3.29
N CYS A 105 -15.46 -24.69 -2.62
CA CYS A 105 -15.17 -25.04 -1.24
C CYS A 105 -16.51 -24.92 -0.50
N VAL A 106 -17.06 -26.05 -0.06
CA VAL A 106 -18.31 -26.10 0.70
C VAL A 106 -18.00 -25.56 2.09
N LEU A 107 -17.84 -24.24 2.18
CA LEU A 107 -17.99 -23.48 3.41
C LEU A 107 -19.49 -23.22 3.53
N ASP A 108 -20.19 -23.97 4.39
CA ASP A 108 -21.63 -23.77 4.63
C ASP A 108 -21.96 -23.27 6.04
N PRO A 109 -22.97 -22.38 6.21
CA PRO A 109 -23.56 -21.50 5.19
C PRO A 109 -23.35 -20.04 5.54
N ILE A 110 -23.01 -19.24 4.53
CA ILE A 110 -23.42 -17.85 4.50
C ILE A 110 -24.96 -17.86 4.60
N GLN A 111 -25.52 -17.31 5.68
CA GLN A 111 -26.96 -17.30 5.91
C GLN A 111 -27.54 -15.95 5.53
N PHE A 112 -28.48 -15.95 4.59
CA PHE A 112 -29.28 -14.76 4.33
C PHE A 112 -30.39 -14.65 5.36
N ILE A 113 -30.42 -13.53 6.07
CA ILE A 113 -31.40 -13.24 7.12
C ILE A 113 -32.09 -11.91 6.83
N ASP A 114 -33.27 -11.72 7.40
CA ASP A 114 -33.99 -10.45 7.26
C ASP A 114 -33.38 -9.35 8.14
N ARG A 115 -33.82 -8.11 7.88
CA ARG A 115 -33.35 -6.92 8.59
C ARG A 115 -33.58 -7.04 10.10
N THR A 116 -34.74 -7.52 10.51
CA THR A 116 -35.12 -7.61 11.93
C THR A 116 -34.20 -8.59 12.65
N GLU A 117 -34.00 -9.77 12.07
CA GLU A 117 -33.10 -10.79 12.61
C GLU A 117 -31.64 -10.28 12.67
N PHE A 118 -31.17 -9.60 11.62
CA PHE A 118 -29.82 -9.04 11.60
C PHE A 118 -29.61 -8.02 12.72
N GLN A 119 -30.56 -7.11 12.90
CA GLN A 119 -30.52 -6.09 13.94
C GLN A 119 -30.50 -6.70 15.35
N GLU A 120 -31.34 -7.71 15.61
CA GLU A 120 -31.39 -8.41 16.89
C GLU A 120 -30.08 -9.14 17.19
N ARG A 121 -29.56 -9.88 16.20
CA ARG A 121 -28.34 -10.70 16.34
C ARG A 121 -27.09 -9.86 16.61
N PHE A 122 -26.92 -8.76 15.88
CA PHE A 122 -25.73 -7.91 15.98
C PHE A 122 -25.94 -6.71 16.92
N GLY A 123 -27.15 -6.49 17.43
CA GLY A 123 -27.44 -5.35 18.30
C GLY A 123 -27.14 -4.03 17.60
N ILE A 124 -27.58 -3.89 16.35
CA ILE A 124 -27.44 -2.67 15.55
C ILE A 124 -28.81 -2.24 15.02
N HIS A 125 -28.96 -0.96 14.69
CA HIS A 125 -30.17 -0.45 14.04
C HIS A 125 -29.81 -0.02 12.61
N LEU A 126 -30.26 -0.78 11.61
CA LEU A 126 -29.99 -0.51 10.20
C LEU A 126 -31.23 0.08 9.52
N MET A 127 -31.03 1.13 8.75
CA MET A 127 -32.04 1.59 7.79
C MET A 127 -32.21 0.58 6.65
N VAL A 128 -33.24 0.77 5.81
CA VAL A 128 -33.29 0.14 4.49
C VAL A 128 -31.99 0.47 3.75
N LEU A 129 -31.34 -0.56 3.21
CA LEU A 129 -30.10 -0.39 2.48
C LEU A 129 -30.39 -0.19 0.99
N PRO A 130 -29.65 0.70 0.30
CA PRO A 130 -29.60 0.69 -1.15
C PRO A 130 -29.15 -0.67 -1.66
N THR A 131 -29.64 -1.09 -2.83
CA THR A 131 -29.40 -2.44 -3.35
C THR A 131 -27.93 -2.73 -3.73
N SER A 132 -27.07 -1.71 -3.74
CA SER A 132 -25.61 -1.87 -3.86
C SER A 132 -24.91 -2.27 -2.56
N LEU A 133 -25.54 -2.16 -1.39
CA LEU A 133 -24.92 -2.43 -0.08
C LEU A 133 -25.48 -3.69 0.57
N PHE A 134 -24.59 -4.46 1.19
CA PHE A 134 -24.90 -5.67 1.94
C PHE A 134 -24.49 -5.48 3.39
N ALA A 135 -25.35 -5.76 4.36
CA ALA A 135 -24.94 -5.86 5.75
C ALA A 135 -24.38 -7.26 5.99
N VAL A 136 -23.18 -7.34 6.54
CA VAL A 136 -22.47 -8.59 6.80
C VAL A 136 -22.12 -8.66 8.27
N GLY A 137 -22.40 -9.79 8.89
CA GLY A 137 -22.09 -10.04 10.29
C GLY A 137 -21.49 -11.43 10.49
N ILE A 138 -20.52 -11.55 11.38
CA ILE A 138 -19.82 -12.81 11.68
C ILE A 138 -19.81 -13.03 13.20
N CYS A 139 -20.17 -14.22 13.65
CA CYS A 139 -20.09 -14.60 15.07
C CYS A 139 -19.62 -16.04 15.27
N GLY A 140 -18.83 -16.26 16.33
CA GLY A 140 -18.30 -17.57 16.74
C GLY A 140 -19.33 -18.46 17.45
N GLY A 141 -19.39 -19.74 17.10
CA GLY A 141 -20.30 -20.74 17.66
C GLY A 141 -19.88 -21.26 19.04
N GLN A 142 -20.52 -20.74 20.08
CA GLN A 142 -21.25 -21.53 21.10
C GLN A 142 -22.19 -20.57 21.84
N GLY A 143 -23.43 -20.55 21.38
CA GLY A 143 -24.48 -19.67 21.87
C GLY A 143 -25.68 -19.83 20.95
N ALA A 144 -26.26 -21.03 20.93
CA ALA A 144 -27.54 -21.26 20.30
C ALA A 144 -28.54 -20.28 20.94
N PHE A 145 -28.84 -19.19 20.24
CA PHE A 145 -30.06 -18.45 20.47
C PHE A 145 -31.17 -19.38 19.96
N THR A 146 -31.87 -20.05 20.86
CA THR A 146 -33.10 -20.78 20.53
C THR A 146 -34.11 -19.76 20.01
N PRO A 147 -34.51 -19.82 18.73
CA PRO A 147 -35.58 -18.96 18.24
C PRO A 147 -36.87 -19.33 18.98
N PRO A 148 -37.77 -18.37 19.28
CA PRO A 148 -39.11 -18.72 19.74
C PRO A 148 -39.78 -19.55 18.64
N THR A 149 -40.21 -20.75 19.02
CA THR A 149 -40.87 -21.70 18.12
C THR A 149 -42.09 -21.08 17.47
N THR A 150 -42.00 -20.79 16.18
CA THR A 150 -43.18 -20.69 15.30
C THR A 150 -43.10 -21.79 14.26
N ASN A 151 -44.02 -22.74 14.41
CA ASN A 151 -44.34 -23.75 13.41
C ASN A 151 -44.58 -23.11 12.05
N LEU A 152 -44.01 -23.67 10.98
CA LEU A 152 -44.69 -24.03 9.72
C LEU A 152 -43.68 -24.56 8.68
N VAL A 153 -43.88 -25.84 8.29
CA VAL A 153 -43.82 -26.44 6.93
C VAL A 153 -42.59 -26.16 6.05
N GLY A 154 -41.89 -27.12 5.44
CA GLY A 154 -42.10 -28.54 5.22
C GLY A 154 -40.96 -29.10 4.36
N ASP A 155 -40.76 -30.40 4.49
CA ASP A 155 -39.83 -31.32 3.82
C ASP A 155 -39.47 -31.03 2.35
N LEU A 156 -38.25 -31.46 1.95
CA LEU A 156 -38.02 -32.37 0.80
C LEU A 156 -36.53 -32.79 0.68
N ARG A 157 -36.25 -34.08 1.01
CA ARG A 157 -35.33 -35.04 0.34
C ARG A 157 -33.81 -34.77 0.34
N SER A 158 -32.90 -35.74 0.37
CA SER A 158 -32.93 -37.21 0.48
C SER A 158 -31.49 -37.70 0.71
N GLU A 159 -31.37 -38.88 1.30
CA GLU A 159 -30.17 -39.57 1.76
C GLU A 159 -29.09 -39.86 0.70
N ASP A 160 -27.88 -40.11 1.23
CA ASP A 160 -26.91 -41.14 0.83
C ASP A 160 -25.53 -40.62 0.35
N ARG A 161 -24.57 -40.48 1.28
CA ARG A 161 -23.13 -40.71 0.99
C ARG A 161 -22.43 -41.39 2.15
N ARG A 162 -21.90 -42.56 1.82
CA ARG A 162 -21.09 -43.47 2.64
C ARG A 162 -19.79 -42.81 3.10
N SER A 163 -19.35 -43.28 4.25
CA SER A 163 -18.08 -43.04 4.92
C SER A 163 -16.86 -43.01 3.98
N SER A 164 -16.18 -41.87 3.95
CA SER A 164 -14.72 -41.85 3.85
C SER A 164 -14.22 -40.89 4.94
N THR A 165 -13.49 -41.46 5.88
CA THR A 165 -12.90 -40.80 7.04
C THR A 165 -11.70 -39.98 6.58
N PHE A 166 -11.86 -38.68 6.36
CA PHE A 166 -10.86 -37.63 6.60
C PHE A 166 -11.61 -36.29 6.60
N TRP A 167 -11.43 -35.51 7.68
CA TRP A 167 -12.04 -34.19 7.97
C TRP A 167 -13.49 -34.24 8.49
N SER A 168 -13.63 -34.13 9.82
CA SER A 168 -14.91 -33.82 10.46
C SER A 168 -15.23 -32.32 10.23
N PRO A 169 -16.47 -31.96 9.84
CA PRO A 169 -16.92 -30.57 9.65
C PRO A 169 -16.95 -29.72 10.94
N ASP A 170 -16.61 -30.29 12.10
CA ASP A 170 -16.86 -29.70 13.42
C ASP A 170 -15.77 -28.68 13.87
N LYS A 171 -15.01 -28.09 12.94
CA LYS A 171 -13.84 -27.24 13.25
C LYS A 171 -13.84 -25.82 12.66
N PHE A 172 -14.91 -25.36 12.01
CA PHE A 172 -15.03 -23.95 11.62
C PHE A 172 -15.87 -23.19 12.65
N GLY A 173 -15.26 -22.20 13.30
CA GLY A 173 -15.82 -21.53 14.46
C GLY A 173 -16.84 -20.43 14.14
N GLY A 174 -16.75 -19.72 13.01
CA GLY A 174 -17.60 -18.57 12.69
C GLY A 174 -18.72 -18.84 11.68
N THR A 175 -19.94 -18.37 11.96
CA THR A 175 -21.05 -18.31 10.99
C THR A 175 -21.17 -16.89 10.44
N MET A 176 -21.32 -16.75 9.11
CA MET A 176 -21.55 -15.48 8.42
C MET A 176 -23.03 -15.30 8.11
N PHE A 177 -23.56 -14.13 8.44
CA PHE A 177 -24.93 -13.70 8.20
C PHE A 177 -24.94 -12.49 7.27
N ILE A 178 -25.84 -12.48 6.31
CA ILE A 178 -25.98 -11.40 5.33
C ILE A 178 -27.43 -10.91 5.32
N TYR A 179 -27.59 -9.60 5.43
CA TYR A 179 -28.85 -8.93 5.11
C TYR A 179 -28.66 -8.07 3.86
N HIS A 180 -29.62 -8.21 2.93
CA HIS A 180 -29.72 -7.41 1.71
C HIS A 180 -31.19 -7.15 1.41
N GLU A 181 -31.52 -5.92 1.00
CA GLU A 181 -32.90 -5.47 0.92
C GLU A 181 -33.77 -6.30 -0.04
N THR A 182 -33.21 -6.78 -1.14
CA THR A 182 -33.99 -7.52 -2.15
C THR A 182 -33.76 -9.02 -2.11
N PHE A 183 -32.93 -9.53 -1.20
CA PHE A 183 -32.41 -10.91 -1.21
C PHE A 183 -31.89 -11.33 -2.59
N CYS A 184 -31.51 -10.35 -3.42
CA CYS A 184 -31.30 -10.56 -4.83
C CYS A 184 -29.87 -11.00 -5.10
N HIS A 185 -29.73 -12.13 -5.78
CA HIS A 185 -28.44 -12.72 -6.11
C HIS A 185 -27.72 -11.98 -7.25
N SER A 186 -28.38 -11.02 -7.92
CA SER A 186 -27.86 -10.37 -9.13
C SER A 186 -26.58 -9.57 -8.90
N PHE A 187 -26.32 -9.09 -7.67
CA PHE A 187 -25.09 -8.37 -7.32
C PHE A 187 -24.19 -9.15 -6.37
N TYR A 188 -24.65 -10.30 -5.88
CA TYR A 188 -23.89 -11.14 -4.96
C TYR A 188 -22.57 -11.61 -5.58
N TYR A 189 -22.56 -11.88 -6.89
CA TYR A 189 -21.35 -12.28 -7.60
C TYR A 189 -20.20 -11.25 -7.46
N ASN A 190 -20.49 -9.95 -7.32
CA ASN A 190 -19.47 -8.92 -7.16
C ASN A 190 -18.75 -8.98 -5.81
N ILE A 191 -19.33 -9.64 -4.81
CA ILE A 191 -18.82 -9.67 -3.43
C ILE A 191 -18.55 -11.07 -2.92
N GLU A 192 -19.05 -12.12 -3.60
CA GLU A 192 -18.95 -13.51 -3.18
C GLU A 192 -17.52 -13.93 -2.84
N ALA A 193 -16.56 -13.66 -3.73
CA ALA A 193 -15.15 -14.01 -3.50
C ALA A 193 -14.56 -13.26 -2.29
N ILE A 194 -14.95 -12.00 -2.10
CA ILE A 194 -14.53 -11.17 -0.97
C ILE A 194 -15.10 -11.73 0.35
N LEU A 195 -16.37 -12.14 0.35
CA LEU A 195 -17.04 -12.72 1.52
C LEU A 195 -16.37 -14.02 1.96
N TYR A 196 -16.05 -14.91 1.02
CA TYR A 196 -15.33 -16.14 1.34
C TYR A 196 -13.94 -15.87 1.92
N HIS A 197 -13.22 -14.90 1.37
CA HIS A 197 -11.93 -14.47 1.92
C HIS A 197 -12.07 -13.91 3.33
N ILE A 198 -13.03 -13.01 3.55
CA ILE A 198 -13.32 -12.44 4.87
C ILE A 198 -13.66 -13.55 5.88
N LEU A 199 -14.53 -14.50 5.51
CA LEU A 199 -14.89 -15.62 6.39
C LEU A 199 -13.65 -16.46 6.76
N ARG A 200 -12.77 -16.69 5.79
CA ARG A 200 -11.49 -17.37 6.02
C ARG A 200 -10.62 -16.62 7.02
N VAL A 201 -10.41 -15.31 6.82
CA VAL A 201 -9.58 -14.49 7.72
C VAL A 201 -10.21 -14.41 9.10
N ALA A 202 -11.52 -14.21 9.20
CA ALA A 202 -12.24 -14.19 10.48
C ALA A 202 -12.06 -15.50 11.27
N ASN A 203 -12.04 -16.66 10.59
CA ASN A 203 -11.76 -17.94 11.23
C ASN A 203 -10.31 -18.09 11.72
N ILE A 204 -9.34 -17.45 11.06
CA ILE A 204 -7.92 -17.43 11.48
C ILE A 204 -7.73 -16.52 12.71
N MET A 205 -8.53 -15.46 12.84
CA MET A 205 -8.38 -14.45 13.89
C MET A 205 -8.65 -14.96 15.33
N ASP A 206 -9.12 -16.20 15.51
CA ASP A 206 -9.47 -16.83 16.82
C ASP A 206 -10.26 -15.88 17.75
N SER A 207 -11.09 -15.00 17.18
CA SER A 207 -11.81 -14.00 17.95
C SER A 207 -13.21 -14.53 18.27
N LYS A 208 -13.55 -14.66 19.56
CA LYS A 208 -14.95 -14.83 20.02
C LYS A 208 -15.82 -13.58 19.78
N LYS A 209 -15.23 -12.51 19.24
CA LYS A 209 -15.88 -11.21 19.02
C LYS A 209 -16.82 -11.24 17.82
N ARG A 210 -17.88 -10.43 17.89
CA ARG A 210 -18.82 -10.22 16.79
C ARG A 210 -18.23 -9.19 15.84
N ILE A 211 -18.20 -9.48 14.55
CA ILE A 211 -17.76 -8.55 13.50
C ILE A 211 -18.99 -8.11 12.72
N CYS A 212 -19.12 -6.82 12.41
CA CYS A 212 -20.23 -6.31 11.60
C CYS A 212 -19.82 -5.10 10.75
N PHE A 213 -20.20 -5.11 9.48
CA PHE A 213 -19.89 -4.05 8.52
C PHE A 213 -20.90 -4.04 7.36
N LEU A 214 -20.92 -2.95 6.60
CA LEU A 214 -21.53 -2.90 5.27
C LEU A 214 -20.48 -3.26 4.22
N LEU A 215 -20.87 -3.98 3.17
CA LEU A 215 -20.03 -4.29 2.02
C LEU A 215 -20.68 -3.75 0.75
N SER A 216 -19.94 -2.94 0.02
CA SER A 216 -20.36 -2.41 -1.27
C SER A 216 -20.10 -3.41 -2.39
N SER A 217 -21.12 -3.62 -3.23
CA SER A 217 -21.06 -4.47 -4.43
C SER A 217 -20.67 -3.72 -5.70
N THR A 218 -20.41 -2.42 -5.61
CA THR A 218 -19.92 -1.60 -6.71
C THR A 218 -18.39 -1.73 -6.85
N ASP A 219 -17.86 -1.18 -7.93
CA ASP A 219 -16.43 -1.18 -8.21
C ASP A 219 -15.69 -0.15 -7.36
N GLY A 220 -16.37 0.94 -6.99
CA GLY A 220 -15.94 1.88 -5.97
C GLY A 220 -17.09 2.51 -5.21
N TYR A 221 -16.78 3.14 -4.08
CA TYR A 221 -17.75 3.81 -3.24
C TYR A 221 -17.36 5.27 -2.88
N PRO A 222 -18.26 6.25 -3.08
CA PRO A 222 -19.49 6.16 -3.86
C PRO A 222 -19.23 6.35 -5.37
N GLU A 223 -19.73 5.45 -6.20
CA GLU A 223 -19.79 5.68 -7.64
C GLU A 223 -20.80 6.78 -8.03
N LYS A 224 -20.60 7.39 -9.20
CA LYS A 224 -21.52 8.37 -9.81
C LYS A 224 -21.82 9.58 -8.91
N VAL A 225 -20.88 9.92 -8.04
CA VAL A 225 -20.94 11.08 -7.16
C VAL A 225 -19.72 11.94 -7.46
N PRO A 226 -19.84 13.28 -7.56
CA PRO A 226 -18.67 14.13 -7.69
C PRO A 226 -17.82 14.06 -6.42
N TRP A 227 -16.51 13.94 -6.60
CA TRP A 227 -15.57 14.13 -5.50
C TRP A 227 -15.63 15.59 -4.99
N SER A 228 -15.40 15.77 -3.70
CA SER A 228 -15.37 17.07 -3.04
C SER A 228 -14.51 16.94 -1.78
N ASP A 229 -13.51 17.81 -1.66
CA ASP A 229 -12.69 17.97 -0.46
C ASP A 229 -13.47 18.58 0.72
N LYS A 230 -14.66 19.14 0.47
CA LYS A 230 -15.53 19.73 1.50
C LYS A 230 -16.49 18.71 2.13
N ARG A 231 -16.37 17.43 1.80
CA ARG A 231 -17.34 16.39 2.19
C ARG A 231 -17.09 15.91 3.63
N VAL A 232 -17.57 16.68 4.60
CA VAL A 232 -17.31 16.46 6.05
C VAL A 232 -18.58 16.26 6.88
N GLU A 233 -19.78 16.46 6.33
CA GLU A 233 -21.02 16.48 7.11
C GLU A 233 -21.73 15.11 7.07
N PRO A 234 -21.82 14.35 8.17
CA PRO A 234 -22.57 13.11 8.19
C PRO A 234 -24.07 13.38 8.01
N ARG A 235 -24.72 12.61 7.15
CA ARG A 235 -26.17 12.67 6.92
C ARG A 235 -26.82 11.32 7.15
N TYR A 236 -27.73 11.25 8.12
CA TYR A 236 -28.58 10.09 8.28
C TYR A 236 -29.49 9.95 7.06
N ILE A 237 -29.50 8.75 6.47
CA ILE A 237 -30.41 8.43 5.38
C ILE A 237 -31.62 7.72 5.96
N THR A 238 -32.83 8.16 5.58
CA THR A 238 -34.07 7.52 6.01
C THR A 238 -34.42 6.30 5.16
N ASP A 239 -35.25 5.40 5.70
CA ASP A 239 -35.79 4.26 4.94
C ASP A 239 -36.42 4.74 3.61
N GLN A 240 -37.21 5.82 3.66
CA GLN A 240 -37.91 6.36 2.49
C GLN A 240 -36.96 6.81 1.37
N GLU A 241 -35.78 7.29 1.72
CA GLU A 241 -34.77 7.74 0.75
C GLU A 241 -33.96 6.59 0.16
N CYS A 242 -33.80 5.48 0.88
CA CYS A 242 -33.07 4.30 0.41
C CYS A 242 -33.92 3.31 -0.37
N ILE A 243 -35.22 3.20 -0.09
CA ILE A 243 -36.11 2.21 -0.71
C ILE A 243 -36.03 2.29 -2.24
N GLY A 244 -35.68 1.17 -2.86
CA GLY A 244 -35.57 1.03 -4.31
C GLY A 244 -34.36 1.73 -4.96
N GLN A 245 -33.51 2.39 -4.18
CA GLN A 245 -32.30 3.01 -4.71
C GLN A 245 -31.21 1.98 -4.95
N TYR A 246 -30.42 2.18 -6.02
CA TYR A 246 -29.21 1.39 -6.25
C TYR A 246 -28.06 1.87 -5.38
N LEU A 247 -27.72 3.16 -5.46
CA LEU A 247 -26.69 3.81 -4.65
C LEU A 247 -27.31 4.60 -3.50
N PRO A 248 -26.56 4.86 -2.41
CA PRO A 248 -27.00 5.77 -1.38
C PRO A 248 -27.31 7.16 -1.96
N PRO A 249 -28.42 7.79 -1.54
CA PRO A 249 -28.77 9.12 -2.00
C PRO A 249 -27.77 10.15 -1.46
N VAL A 250 -27.01 10.75 -2.37
CA VAL A 250 -26.08 11.86 -2.05
C VAL A 250 -26.67 13.16 -2.60
N THR A 251 -26.90 14.09 -1.69
CA THR A 251 -27.70 15.30 -1.91
C THR A 251 -26.87 16.52 -2.27
N ASN A 252 -25.63 16.62 -1.77
CA ASN A 252 -24.69 17.68 -2.14
C ASN A 252 -23.22 17.27 -1.92
N THR A 253 -22.31 18.22 -2.11
CA THR A 253 -20.84 18.02 -2.05
C THR A 253 -20.26 18.15 -0.63
N GLN A 254 -21.04 18.57 0.36
CA GLN A 254 -20.61 18.71 1.76
C GLN A 254 -21.04 17.50 2.62
N GLU A 255 -22.17 16.90 2.27
CA GLU A 255 -22.75 15.79 3.03
C GLU A 255 -22.25 14.42 2.57
N TYR A 256 -22.12 13.46 3.49
CA TYR A 256 -21.93 12.06 3.16
C TYR A 256 -22.96 11.17 3.85
N PRO A 257 -23.43 10.10 3.19
CA PRO A 257 -24.29 9.09 3.80
C PRO A 257 -23.61 8.46 5.02
N PHE A 258 -24.21 8.64 6.20
CA PHE A 258 -23.72 8.05 7.44
C PHE A 258 -24.40 6.71 7.71
N PHE A 259 -23.59 5.70 8.01
CA PHE A 259 -24.03 4.39 8.47
C PHE A 259 -23.45 4.10 9.86
N PRO A 260 -24.20 3.39 10.72
CA PRO A 260 -23.79 3.14 12.11
C PRO A 260 -22.67 2.09 12.26
N ILE A 261 -22.23 1.48 11.16
CA ILE A 261 -21.15 0.50 11.09
C ILE A 261 -20.22 0.86 9.92
N LYS A 262 -18.97 0.37 9.95
CA LYS A 262 -17.99 0.63 8.90
C LYS A 262 -18.47 0.09 7.54
N LEU A 263 -18.12 0.80 6.46
CA LEU A 263 -18.39 0.37 5.09
C LEU A 263 -17.10 -0.11 4.43
N LEU A 264 -17.12 -1.31 3.88
CA LEU A 264 -16.05 -1.90 3.09
C LEU A 264 -16.35 -1.72 1.61
N ALA A 265 -15.36 -1.28 0.84
CA ALA A 265 -15.45 -1.14 -0.61
C ALA A 265 -14.15 -1.54 -1.30
N GLN A 266 -14.22 -2.03 -2.54
CA GLN A 266 -13.03 -2.42 -3.30
C GLN A 266 -12.16 -1.20 -3.65
N SER A 267 -12.83 -0.07 -3.90
CA SER A 267 -12.22 1.25 -4.11
C SER A 267 -13.06 2.29 -3.38
N ALA A 268 -12.46 3.39 -2.96
CA ALA A 268 -13.19 4.48 -2.33
C ALA A 268 -12.71 5.84 -2.83
N HIS A 269 -13.57 6.86 -2.74
CA HIS A 269 -13.08 8.23 -2.90
C HIS A 269 -12.01 8.56 -1.85
N ILE A 270 -10.98 9.30 -2.25
CA ILE A 270 -9.98 9.84 -1.32
C ILE A 270 -10.69 10.77 -0.34
N GLY A 271 -10.41 10.59 0.95
CA GLY A 271 -11.00 11.39 2.03
C GLY A 271 -12.45 11.03 2.38
N PHE A 272 -13.07 10.04 1.74
CA PHE A 272 -14.45 9.68 2.07
C PHE A 272 -14.55 9.03 3.47
N PRO A 273 -15.31 9.61 4.42
CA PRO A 273 -15.29 9.14 5.81
C PRO A 273 -15.91 7.76 6.01
N ASN A 274 -15.42 7.02 7.01
CA ASN A 274 -15.95 5.70 7.44
C ASN A 274 -15.97 4.59 6.37
N VAL A 275 -15.19 4.73 5.30
CA VAL A 275 -15.01 3.70 4.27
C VAL A 275 -13.61 3.12 4.36
N LEU A 276 -13.53 1.79 4.50
CA LEU A 276 -12.28 1.03 4.47
C LEU A 276 -12.18 0.28 3.14
N CYS A 277 -11.00 0.29 2.53
CA CYS A 277 -10.78 -0.46 1.32
C CYS A 277 -10.49 -1.94 1.63
N ILE A 278 -11.07 -2.86 0.85
CA ILE A 278 -10.84 -4.31 0.91
C ILE A 278 -10.24 -4.76 -0.43
N PRO A 279 -9.43 -5.83 -0.49
CA PRO A 279 -8.95 -6.35 -1.76
C PRO A 279 -10.09 -6.62 -2.75
N ASP A 280 -9.87 -6.29 -4.01
CA ASP A 280 -10.90 -6.38 -5.04
C ASP A 280 -11.20 -7.85 -5.41
N ARG A 281 -12.39 -8.08 -5.97
CA ARG A 281 -12.85 -9.42 -6.35
C ARG A 281 -11.95 -10.10 -7.39
N HIS A 282 -11.29 -9.33 -8.26
CA HIS A 282 -10.48 -9.89 -9.34
C HIS A 282 -9.18 -10.46 -8.81
N TYR A 283 -8.58 -9.86 -7.78
CA TYR A 283 -7.49 -10.50 -7.04
C TYR A 283 -7.84 -11.94 -6.65
N PHE A 284 -9.05 -12.16 -6.12
CA PHE A 284 -9.50 -13.50 -5.72
C PHE A 284 -9.82 -14.42 -6.90
N TYR A 285 -10.34 -13.89 -8.02
CA TYR A 285 -10.56 -14.66 -9.24
C TYR A 285 -9.25 -15.07 -9.94
N HIS A 286 -8.18 -14.30 -9.74
CA HIS A 286 -6.86 -14.59 -10.32
C HIS A 286 -6.08 -15.66 -9.54
N ASN A 287 -6.67 -16.27 -8.50
CA ASN A 287 -6.08 -17.27 -7.61
C ASN A 287 -4.85 -16.75 -6.82
N LEU A 288 -4.51 -17.46 -5.74
CA LEU A 288 -3.29 -17.22 -4.93
C LEU A 288 -1.98 -17.42 -5.73
N TYR A 289 -2.07 -17.97 -6.95
CA TYR A 289 -1.00 -17.91 -7.93
C TYR A 289 -1.26 -16.67 -8.80
N HIS A 290 -0.62 -15.56 -8.47
CA HIS A 290 -0.91 -14.30 -9.12
C HIS A 290 -0.28 -14.28 -10.53
N PRO A 291 -1.05 -14.42 -11.62
CA PRO A 291 -0.53 -14.60 -12.99
C PRO A 291 0.30 -13.42 -13.47
N PHE A 292 0.19 -12.28 -12.77
CA PHE A 292 0.97 -11.10 -13.06
C PHE A 292 2.38 -11.09 -12.44
N ARG A 293 2.79 -12.08 -11.64
CA ARG A 293 4.17 -12.20 -11.10
C ARG A 293 5.24 -12.29 -12.17
N SER A 294 4.86 -12.74 -13.37
CA SER A 294 5.78 -12.96 -14.49
C SER A 294 5.32 -12.25 -15.76
N PHE A 295 4.51 -11.20 -15.59
CA PHE A 295 3.85 -10.53 -16.70
C PHE A 295 4.82 -9.80 -17.64
N HIS A 296 5.99 -9.38 -17.15
CA HIS A 296 7.02 -8.68 -17.93
C HIS A 296 7.68 -9.55 -19.02
N GLN A 297 7.56 -10.88 -18.97
CA GLN A 297 8.14 -11.83 -19.94
C GLN A 297 9.65 -11.68 -20.20
N GLY A 298 10.40 -11.12 -19.25
CA GLY A 298 11.84 -10.87 -19.42
C GLY A 298 12.19 -9.79 -20.47
N ILE A 299 11.21 -9.02 -20.97
CA ILE A 299 11.46 -7.96 -21.97
C ILE A 299 12.28 -6.84 -21.31
N SER A 300 13.47 -6.59 -21.86
CA SER A 300 14.35 -5.54 -21.37
C SER A 300 13.80 -4.14 -21.66
N TRP A 301 14.21 -3.14 -20.87
CA TRP A 301 13.78 -1.75 -21.05
C TRP A 301 14.18 -1.18 -22.41
N GLU A 302 15.35 -1.57 -22.89
CA GLU A 302 15.96 -1.13 -24.14
C GLU A 302 15.22 -1.66 -25.37
N GLU A 303 14.55 -2.81 -25.25
CA GLU A 303 13.73 -3.40 -26.30
C GLU A 303 12.31 -2.80 -26.39
N LYS A 304 11.89 -2.04 -25.36
CA LYS A 304 10.55 -1.44 -25.32
C LYS A 304 10.48 -0.20 -26.21
N ASN A 305 9.34 -0.04 -26.87
CA ASN A 305 9.02 1.14 -27.66
C ASN A 305 8.95 2.38 -26.74
N PRO A 306 9.65 3.49 -27.06
CA PRO A 306 9.66 4.71 -26.26
C PRO A 306 8.38 5.54 -26.50
N LYS A 307 7.23 4.95 -26.20
CA LYS A 307 5.91 5.57 -26.31
C LYS A 307 5.05 5.23 -25.11
N ILE A 308 4.08 6.09 -24.84
CA ILE A 308 2.97 5.86 -23.93
C ILE A 308 1.96 4.97 -24.62
N VAL A 309 1.49 3.93 -23.94
CA VAL A 309 0.38 3.10 -24.43
C VAL A 309 -0.82 3.16 -23.49
N TYR A 310 -2.01 3.21 -24.08
CA TYR A 310 -3.29 3.08 -23.38
C TYR A 310 -4.23 2.15 -24.13
N GLY A 311 -4.81 1.17 -23.43
CA GLY A 311 -5.68 0.13 -24.00
C GLY A 311 -7.05 -0.03 -23.31
N GLY A 312 -7.46 0.95 -22.50
CA GLY A 312 -8.70 0.84 -21.72
C GLY A 312 -9.98 1.14 -22.52
N GLN A 313 -11.09 0.53 -22.09
CA GLN A 313 -12.44 0.87 -22.59
C GLN A 313 -12.97 2.13 -21.91
N ILE A 314 -13.86 2.83 -22.59
CA ILE A 314 -14.64 3.96 -22.05
C ILE A 314 -15.70 3.37 -21.09
N ARG A 315 -15.28 3.14 -19.84
CA ARG A 315 -16.11 2.61 -18.75
C ARG A 315 -15.84 3.43 -17.50
N ASP A 316 -15.97 4.73 -17.63
CA ASP A 316 -15.75 5.74 -16.61
C ASP A 316 -16.81 6.84 -16.75
N THR A 317 -16.68 7.90 -15.96
CA THR A 317 -17.66 9.00 -15.91
C THR A 317 -16.92 10.33 -15.94
N PRO A 318 -17.54 11.40 -16.51
CA PRO A 318 -17.01 12.76 -16.37
C PRO A 318 -16.72 13.15 -14.92
N LEU A 319 -17.43 12.56 -13.94
CA LEU A 319 -17.26 12.82 -12.51
C LEU A 319 -15.90 12.36 -11.95
N ASN A 320 -15.10 11.61 -12.71
CA ASN A 320 -13.71 11.29 -12.35
C ASN A 320 -12.77 12.49 -12.53
N PHE A 321 -13.20 13.53 -13.26
CA PHE A 321 -12.48 14.79 -13.24
C PHE A 321 -12.68 15.51 -11.91
N ILE A 322 -11.61 16.04 -11.34
CA ILE A 322 -11.64 16.89 -10.14
C ILE A 322 -12.19 18.27 -10.50
N ASP A 323 -11.78 18.81 -11.65
CA ASP A 323 -12.20 20.12 -12.12
C ASP A 323 -13.64 20.09 -12.69
N GLY A 324 -14.53 20.90 -12.12
CA GLY A 324 -15.92 21.00 -12.56
C GLY A 324 -16.10 21.48 -14.00
N SER A 325 -15.17 22.26 -14.56
CA SER A 325 -15.17 22.65 -15.97
C SER A 325 -14.88 21.48 -16.90
N MET A 326 -13.98 20.57 -16.49
CA MET A 326 -13.71 19.32 -17.21
C MET A 326 -14.93 18.39 -17.16
N GLN A 327 -15.62 18.31 -16.02
CA GLN A 327 -16.87 17.55 -15.89
C GLN A 327 -17.96 18.07 -16.87
N GLN A 328 -18.04 19.40 -17.07
CA GLN A 328 -19.02 20.04 -17.96
C GLN A 328 -18.79 19.76 -19.45
N LEU A 329 -17.60 19.30 -19.84
CA LEU A 329 -17.35 18.84 -21.22
C LEU A 329 -18.21 17.63 -21.59
N GLY A 330 -18.71 16.89 -20.60
CA GLY A 330 -19.51 15.69 -20.79
C GLY A 330 -18.71 14.48 -21.29
N LEU A 331 -17.40 14.61 -21.43
CA LEU A 331 -16.48 13.51 -21.75
C LEU A 331 -15.87 12.97 -20.45
N SER A 332 -15.78 11.66 -20.34
CA SER A 332 -15.00 11.03 -19.28
C SER A 332 -13.49 11.19 -19.52
N PRO A 333 -12.61 11.04 -18.51
CA PRO A 333 -11.16 11.06 -18.71
C PRO A 333 -10.67 10.11 -19.82
N ARG A 334 -11.23 8.91 -19.94
CA ARG A 334 -10.84 7.96 -21.00
C ARG A 334 -11.36 8.39 -22.37
N GLU A 335 -12.55 9.00 -22.46
CA GLU A 335 -13.05 9.59 -23.70
C GLU A 335 -12.21 10.78 -24.12
N TYR A 336 -11.88 11.66 -23.18
CA TYR A 336 -11.04 12.83 -23.42
C TYR A 336 -9.66 12.42 -23.93
N LEU A 337 -9.03 11.40 -23.33
CA LEU A 337 -7.79 10.84 -23.85
C LEU A 337 -7.96 10.38 -25.31
N LYS A 338 -8.95 9.53 -25.59
CA LYS A 338 -9.14 8.91 -26.91
C LYS A 338 -9.51 9.91 -28.00
N GLN A 339 -10.42 10.84 -27.71
CA GLN A 339 -10.98 11.74 -28.71
C GLN A 339 -10.14 13.01 -28.89
N ILE A 340 -9.46 13.49 -27.84
CA ILE A 340 -8.76 14.79 -27.85
C ILE A 340 -7.25 14.61 -27.80
N LEU A 341 -6.73 13.85 -26.83
CA LEU A 341 -5.29 13.78 -26.60
C LEU A 341 -4.56 12.83 -27.55
N ALA A 342 -5.12 11.64 -27.81
CA ALA A 342 -4.52 10.66 -28.70
C ALA A 342 -4.30 11.19 -30.14
N PRO A 343 -5.25 11.93 -30.75
CA PRO A 343 -4.99 12.55 -32.05
C PRO A 343 -3.93 13.66 -32.02
N ARG A 344 -3.76 14.34 -30.88
CA ARG A 344 -2.81 15.45 -30.69
C ARG A 344 -1.39 14.96 -30.42
N TYR A 345 -1.24 13.85 -29.70
CA TYR A 345 0.03 13.32 -29.22
C TYR A 345 0.45 12.01 -29.91
N ARG A 346 0.11 11.80 -31.19
CA ARG A 346 0.37 10.53 -31.92
C ARG A 346 1.85 10.15 -32.01
N ASP A 347 2.72 11.15 -31.90
CA ASP A 347 4.17 10.98 -31.84
C ASP A 347 4.58 10.20 -30.59
N ILE A 348 3.97 10.48 -29.43
CA ILE A 348 4.32 9.86 -28.14
C ILE A 348 3.30 8.86 -27.59
N LEU A 349 2.04 8.91 -28.01
CA LEU A 349 0.92 8.16 -27.43
C LEU A 349 0.33 7.19 -28.45
N VAL A 350 0.28 5.92 -28.08
CA VAL A 350 -0.42 4.84 -28.76
C VAL A 350 -1.71 4.55 -28.00
N CYS A 351 -2.82 4.93 -28.61
CA CYS A 351 -4.14 4.68 -28.10
C CYS A 351 -5.02 4.39 -29.32
N ASP A 352 -5.11 3.11 -29.68
CA ASP A 352 -5.90 2.66 -30.83
C ASP A 352 -7.38 2.53 -30.43
N ASP A 353 -8.26 2.71 -31.40
CA ASP A 353 -9.67 2.32 -31.30
C ASP A 353 -9.81 0.79 -31.23
N SER A 354 -8.83 0.06 -31.77
CA SER A 354 -8.69 -1.38 -31.63
C SER A 354 -8.24 -1.78 -30.22
N TRP A 355 -8.68 -2.96 -29.76
CA TRP A 355 -8.29 -3.49 -28.45
C TRP A 355 -6.80 -3.83 -28.41
N ILE A 356 -6.01 -3.13 -27.59
CA ILE A 356 -4.61 -3.47 -27.31
C ILE A 356 -4.59 -4.45 -26.13
N SER A 357 -4.05 -5.65 -26.33
CA SER A 357 -3.97 -6.63 -25.25
C SER A 357 -2.95 -6.21 -24.19
N ARG A 358 -3.13 -6.61 -22.93
CA ARG A 358 -2.15 -6.36 -21.86
C ARG A 358 -0.75 -6.89 -22.24
N ARG A 359 -0.68 -8.00 -22.98
CA ARG A 359 0.59 -8.59 -23.50
C ARG A 359 1.24 -7.76 -24.59
N ASP A 360 0.49 -6.98 -25.35
CA ASP A 360 1.07 -6.04 -26.31
C ASP A 360 1.54 -4.75 -25.60
N MET A 361 0.82 -4.33 -24.56
CA MET A 361 1.13 -3.11 -23.81
C MET A 361 2.47 -3.17 -23.07
N ILE A 362 2.94 -4.35 -22.65
CA ILE A 362 4.26 -4.49 -21.98
C ILE A 362 5.44 -4.21 -22.92
N HIS A 363 5.23 -4.12 -24.24
CA HIS A 363 6.29 -3.73 -25.19
C HIS A 363 6.52 -2.22 -25.27
N TYR A 364 5.90 -1.44 -24.40
CA TYR A 364 6.04 0.02 -24.35
C TYR A 364 6.72 0.43 -23.04
N LYS A 365 7.57 1.46 -23.11
CA LYS A 365 8.28 2.00 -21.94
C LYS A 365 7.32 2.63 -20.94
N TYR A 366 6.21 3.22 -21.40
CA TYR A 366 5.27 3.95 -20.55
C TYR A 366 3.86 3.39 -20.70
N ILE A 367 3.20 3.09 -19.58
CA ILE A 367 1.81 2.61 -19.56
C ILE A 367 0.94 3.63 -18.83
N LEU A 368 -0.07 4.16 -19.53
CA LEU A 368 -1.01 5.11 -18.95
C LEU A 368 -2.11 4.37 -18.17
N ASP A 369 -2.31 4.73 -16.91
CA ASP A 369 -3.27 4.16 -15.98
C ASP A 369 -4.37 5.17 -15.60
N ILE A 370 -5.45 5.18 -16.39
CA ILE A 370 -6.62 6.02 -16.14
C ILE A 370 -7.72 5.20 -15.46
N ASP A 371 -8.30 5.74 -14.39
CA ASP A 371 -9.40 5.11 -13.66
C ASP A 371 -10.63 4.85 -14.54
N GLY A 372 -11.40 3.82 -14.16
CA GLY A 372 -12.65 3.40 -14.78
C GLY A 372 -13.87 3.93 -14.02
N ALA A 373 -14.87 3.09 -13.80
CA ALA A 373 -15.99 3.40 -12.91
C ALA A 373 -15.48 3.71 -11.48
N ALA A 374 -14.36 3.08 -11.12
CA ALA A 374 -13.51 3.41 -9.98
C ALA A 374 -12.03 3.17 -10.35
N SER A 375 -11.12 3.07 -9.38
CA SER A 375 -9.73 2.71 -9.64
C SER A 375 -9.59 1.37 -10.40
N THR A 376 -8.47 1.23 -11.10
CA THR A 376 -8.17 0.11 -11.99
C THR A 376 -7.82 -1.18 -11.23
N TRP A 377 -8.85 -1.97 -10.84
CA TRP A 377 -8.84 -3.25 -10.07
C TRP A 377 -7.53 -4.07 -10.10
N ASP A 378 -7.54 -5.22 -10.77
CA ASP A 378 -6.41 -6.08 -11.06
C ASP A 378 -5.48 -5.45 -12.12
N ALA A 379 -5.96 -4.40 -12.78
CA ALA A 379 -5.21 -3.71 -13.82
C ALA A 379 -3.98 -2.98 -13.26
N THR A 380 -4.02 -2.50 -12.01
CA THR A 380 -2.83 -1.95 -11.35
C THR A 380 -1.79 -3.05 -11.13
N ALA A 381 -2.24 -4.25 -10.76
CA ALA A 381 -1.37 -5.37 -10.41
C ALA A 381 -0.46 -5.81 -11.58
N TRP A 382 -0.98 -5.95 -12.80
CA TRP A 382 -0.11 -6.32 -13.95
C TRP A 382 0.81 -5.19 -14.41
N LYS A 383 0.44 -3.93 -14.16
CA LYS A 383 1.26 -2.77 -14.50
C LYS A 383 2.46 -2.66 -13.58
N LEU A 384 2.29 -2.93 -12.29
CA LEU A 384 3.39 -2.94 -11.32
C LEU A 384 4.50 -3.93 -11.74
N ASN A 385 4.12 -5.03 -12.40
CA ASN A 385 5.04 -6.05 -12.92
C ASN A 385 5.22 -6.03 -14.45
N SER A 386 4.91 -4.94 -15.14
CA SER A 386 5.05 -4.90 -16.60
C SER A 386 6.49 -4.64 -17.07
N GLY A 387 7.36 -4.17 -16.17
CA GLY A 387 8.68 -3.64 -16.52
C GLY A 387 8.60 -2.31 -17.28
N SER A 388 7.54 -1.53 -17.07
CA SER A 388 7.32 -0.24 -17.73
C SER A 388 7.04 0.81 -16.66
N VAL A 389 7.35 2.07 -16.94
CA VAL A 389 6.96 3.17 -16.06
C VAL A 389 5.45 3.37 -16.18
N ILE A 390 4.77 3.36 -15.03
CA ILE A 390 3.35 3.67 -14.96
C ILE A 390 3.20 5.19 -14.93
N ILE A 391 2.34 5.73 -15.79
CA ILE A 391 1.92 7.13 -15.75
C ILE A 391 0.46 7.12 -15.30
N LYS A 392 0.11 7.84 -14.24
CA LYS A 392 -1.25 7.84 -13.68
C LYS A 392 -1.71 9.27 -13.44
N PRO A 393 -2.88 9.69 -13.97
CA PRO A 393 -3.49 10.95 -13.57
C PRO A 393 -3.82 10.95 -12.09
N LYS A 394 -3.66 12.10 -11.43
CA LYS A 394 -4.12 12.31 -10.06
C LYS A 394 -5.56 11.81 -9.94
N SER A 395 -5.76 10.86 -9.04
CA SER A 395 -7.01 10.11 -8.92
C SER A 395 -7.86 10.65 -7.79
N ILE A 396 -9.19 10.56 -7.94
CA ILE A 396 -10.13 10.72 -6.81
C ILE A 396 -10.36 9.40 -6.08
N TRP A 397 -9.84 8.28 -6.61
CA TRP A 397 -10.04 6.93 -6.11
C TRP A 397 -8.80 6.43 -5.37
N ARG A 398 -9.03 5.65 -4.32
CA ARG A 398 -8.00 4.87 -3.61
C ARG A 398 -8.39 3.40 -3.51
N GLN A 399 -7.37 2.54 -3.48
CA GLN A 399 -7.50 1.12 -3.16
C GLN A 399 -6.78 0.79 -1.84
N TRP A 400 -6.95 -0.45 -1.40
CA TRP A 400 -6.46 -1.00 -0.14
C TRP A 400 -4.94 -0.90 0.08
N PHE A 401 -4.15 -0.75 -0.98
CA PHE A 401 -2.69 -0.60 -0.89
C PHE A 401 -2.19 0.78 -1.36
N TYR A 402 -3.07 1.72 -1.71
CA TYR A 402 -2.65 2.99 -2.32
C TYR A 402 -1.84 3.89 -1.38
N GLU A 403 -1.95 3.71 -0.06
CA GLU A 403 -1.07 4.36 0.92
C GLU A 403 0.41 3.98 0.73
N LYS A 404 0.67 2.81 0.13
CA LYS A 404 2.02 2.33 -0.24
C LYS A 404 2.36 2.59 -1.70
N TYR A 405 1.40 2.96 -2.54
CA TYR A 405 1.58 3.24 -3.97
C TYR A 405 1.84 4.73 -4.18
N ILE A 406 3.09 5.13 -4.00
CA ILE A 406 3.52 6.54 -3.88
C ILE A 406 3.92 7.14 -5.26
N PRO A 407 3.38 8.32 -5.65
CA PRO A 407 3.85 9.12 -6.79
C PRO A 407 5.34 9.42 -6.75
N GLY A 408 6.03 9.39 -7.90
CA GLY A 408 7.47 9.63 -8.02
C GLY A 408 8.35 8.48 -7.51
N VAL A 409 7.79 7.54 -6.74
CA VAL A 409 8.49 6.34 -6.27
C VAL A 409 8.10 5.12 -7.10
N HIS A 410 6.81 4.90 -7.33
CA HIS A 410 6.29 3.72 -8.05
C HIS A 410 5.73 4.08 -9.44
N TYR A 411 5.21 5.29 -9.60
CA TYR A 411 4.62 5.76 -10.85
C TYR A 411 4.81 7.26 -11.02
N MET A 412 4.72 7.75 -12.26
CA MET A 412 4.69 9.18 -12.56
C MET A 412 3.26 9.72 -12.46
N GLU A 413 3.02 10.63 -11.53
CA GLU A 413 1.74 11.33 -11.44
C GLU A 413 1.65 12.47 -12.46
N ILE A 414 0.53 12.55 -13.17
CA ILE A 414 0.19 13.69 -14.05
C ILE A 414 -1.08 14.38 -13.53
N ASN A 415 -1.34 15.58 -14.04
CA ASN A 415 -2.56 16.31 -13.75
C ASN A 415 -3.80 15.44 -14.06
N ASN A 416 -4.87 15.60 -13.29
CA ASN A 416 -6.11 14.83 -13.46
C ASN A 416 -6.74 15.04 -14.87
N ASP A 417 -6.53 16.20 -15.48
CA ASP A 417 -6.90 16.53 -16.87
C ASP A 417 -5.87 16.08 -17.93
N MET A 418 -4.74 15.50 -17.48
CA MET A 418 -3.61 15.04 -18.30
C MET A 418 -2.93 16.15 -19.12
N SER A 419 -3.05 17.40 -18.72
CA SER A 419 -2.49 18.56 -19.42
C SER A 419 -0.95 18.54 -19.53
N ASN A 420 -0.25 17.95 -18.56
CA ASN A 420 1.21 17.81 -18.53
C ASN A 420 1.74 16.46 -19.05
N LEU A 421 0.93 15.69 -19.79
CA LEU A 421 1.33 14.37 -20.31
C LEU A 421 2.62 14.39 -21.16
N ARG A 422 2.79 15.43 -21.99
CA ARG A 422 3.98 15.60 -22.85
C ARG A 422 5.24 15.84 -22.03
N GLU A 423 5.16 16.72 -21.04
CA GLU A 423 6.26 17.10 -20.15
C GLU A 423 6.76 15.89 -19.38
N VAL A 424 5.85 15.11 -18.79
CA VAL A 424 6.22 13.87 -18.07
C VAL A 424 6.88 12.86 -18.98
N TYR A 425 6.40 12.69 -20.22
CA TYR A 425 7.09 11.83 -21.18
C TYR A 425 8.52 12.31 -21.47
N GLU A 426 8.73 13.61 -21.69
CA GLU A 426 10.06 14.18 -22.00
C GLU A 426 11.01 14.06 -20.81
N TRP A 427 10.47 14.21 -19.60
CA TRP A 427 11.20 13.94 -18.38
C TRP A 427 11.65 12.49 -18.30
N CYS A 428 10.75 11.53 -18.51
CA CYS A 428 11.11 10.11 -18.48
C CYS A 428 12.19 9.72 -19.50
N GLU A 429 12.12 10.27 -20.72
CA GLU A 429 13.12 10.00 -21.76
C GLU A 429 14.51 10.59 -21.40
N SER A 430 14.56 11.62 -20.55
CA SER A 430 15.81 12.24 -20.09
C SER A 430 16.32 11.73 -18.73
N HIS A 431 15.49 10.98 -17.99
CA HIS A 431 15.76 10.50 -16.62
C HIS A 431 15.58 8.97 -16.56
N THR A 432 16.37 8.26 -17.36
CA THR A 432 16.22 6.80 -17.53
C THR A 432 16.56 6.03 -16.26
N ASP A 433 17.53 6.47 -15.46
CA ASP A 433 17.93 5.79 -14.22
C ASP A 433 16.80 5.85 -13.16
N GLU A 434 16.14 7.01 -13.05
CA GLU A 434 14.97 7.19 -12.23
C GLU A 434 13.79 6.33 -12.71
N CYS A 435 13.60 6.21 -14.02
CA CYS A 435 12.60 5.30 -14.60
C CYS A 435 12.88 3.83 -14.21
N HIS A 436 14.13 3.39 -14.27
CA HIS A 436 14.51 2.04 -13.85
C HIS A 436 14.25 1.82 -12.36
N LYS A 437 14.61 2.78 -11.51
CA LYS A 437 14.34 2.70 -10.07
C LYS A 437 12.84 2.61 -9.79
N MET A 438 12.03 3.38 -10.51
CA MET A 438 10.58 3.37 -10.39
C MET A 438 9.96 2.02 -10.77
N ILE A 439 10.48 1.39 -11.84
CA ILE A 439 10.08 0.04 -12.25
C ILE A 439 10.41 -0.98 -11.16
N GLN A 440 11.63 -0.93 -10.61
CA GLN A 440 12.05 -1.84 -9.55
C GLN A 440 11.16 -1.69 -8.31
N ASN A 441 10.93 -0.44 -7.85
CA ASN A 441 10.05 -0.17 -6.73
C ASN A 441 8.63 -0.69 -6.97
N SER A 442 8.08 -0.53 -8.19
CA SER A 442 6.78 -1.07 -8.56
C SER A 442 6.72 -2.59 -8.46
N GLN A 443 7.76 -3.28 -8.93
CA GLN A 443 7.86 -4.73 -8.83
C GLN A 443 7.96 -5.19 -7.37
N ASP A 444 8.76 -4.51 -6.55
CA ASP A 444 8.92 -4.82 -5.12
C ASP A 444 7.61 -4.56 -4.35
N LEU A 445 6.93 -3.46 -4.65
CA LEU A 445 5.62 -3.14 -4.09
C LEU A 445 4.63 -4.24 -4.43
N PHE A 446 4.59 -4.69 -5.69
CA PHE A 446 3.75 -5.81 -6.09
C PHE A 446 4.03 -7.05 -5.26
N GLN A 447 5.30 -7.44 -5.12
CA GLN A 447 5.66 -8.67 -4.39
C GLN A 447 5.18 -8.58 -2.94
N THR A 448 5.29 -7.39 -2.36
CA THR A 448 4.88 -7.11 -0.98
C THR A 448 3.36 -7.13 -0.83
N VAL A 449 2.62 -6.31 -1.59
CA VAL A 449 1.19 -6.13 -1.36
C VAL A 449 0.39 -7.37 -1.75
N TYR A 450 0.73 -8.01 -2.87
CA TYR A 450 0.02 -9.18 -3.38
C TYR A 450 0.54 -10.51 -2.80
N ALA A 451 1.47 -10.50 -1.84
CA ALA A 451 1.80 -11.69 -1.06
C ALA A 451 0.58 -12.12 -0.22
N GLN A 452 0.28 -13.43 -0.22
CA GLN A 452 -0.90 -13.95 0.46
C GLN A 452 -0.93 -13.58 1.95
N GLU A 453 0.21 -13.68 2.63
CA GLU A 453 0.35 -13.34 4.06
C GLU A 453 0.01 -11.88 4.35
N ASN A 454 0.54 -10.95 3.54
CA ASN A 454 0.33 -9.51 3.71
C ASN A 454 -1.12 -9.13 3.42
N MET A 455 -1.75 -9.80 2.46
CA MET A 455 -3.16 -9.61 2.14
C MET A 455 -4.09 -10.14 3.25
N ILE A 456 -3.78 -11.31 3.82
CA ILE A 456 -4.47 -11.83 5.02
C ILE A 456 -4.31 -10.87 6.19
N GLN A 457 -3.09 -10.41 6.45
CA GLN A 457 -2.78 -9.50 7.55
C GLN A 457 -3.48 -8.14 7.39
N TYR A 458 -3.49 -7.57 6.18
CA TYR A 458 -4.25 -6.37 5.88
C TYR A 458 -5.74 -6.56 6.15
N THR A 459 -6.31 -7.67 5.66
CA THR A 459 -7.73 -7.98 5.87
C THR A 459 -8.05 -8.13 7.35
N LYS A 460 -7.17 -8.75 8.13
CA LYS A 460 -7.30 -8.86 9.59
C LYS A 460 -7.40 -7.48 10.24
N THR A 461 -6.52 -6.55 9.88
CA THR A 461 -6.56 -5.16 10.39
C THR A 461 -7.85 -4.43 9.99
N VAL A 462 -8.39 -4.69 8.80
CA VAL A 462 -9.71 -4.17 8.40
C VAL A 462 -10.83 -4.75 9.27
N LEU A 463 -10.82 -6.07 9.51
CA LEU A 463 -11.86 -6.73 10.32
C LEU A 463 -11.80 -6.36 11.80
N GLU A 464 -10.62 -6.09 12.35
CA GLU A 464 -10.45 -5.57 13.71
C GLU A 464 -11.18 -4.24 13.91
N GLN A 465 -11.19 -3.37 12.89
CA GLN A 465 -11.94 -2.10 12.90
C GLN A 465 -13.46 -2.28 12.77
N CYS A 466 -13.92 -3.48 12.38
CA CYS A 466 -15.32 -3.84 12.25
C CYS A 466 -15.85 -4.65 13.45
N MET A 467 -15.05 -4.86 14.50
CA MET A 467 -15.47 -5.58 15.69
C MET A 467 -16.45 -4.76 16.54
N LEU A 468 -17.51 -5.40 17.01
CA LEU A 468 -18.44 -4.84 17.97
C LEU A 468 -17.91 -5.01 19.41
N PRO A 469 -18.14 -4.04 20.31
CA PRO A 469 -17.76 -4.16 21.71
C PRO A 469 -18.48 -5.31 22.43
N GLU A 470 -17.82 -5.90 23.44
CA GLU A 470 -18.38 -6.96 24.29
C GLU A 470 -19.26 -6.36 25.40
N GLY A 471 -20.44 -6.94 25.66
CA GLY A 471 -21.18 -6.73 26.90
C GLY A 471 -22.14 -5.54 26.99
N GLU A 472 -22.22 -4.65 26.01
CA GLU A 472 -23.23 -3.57 26.00
C GLU A 472 -24.33 -3.82 24.97
N SER A 473 -25.58 -3.88 25.44
CA SER A 473 -26.71 -3.48 24.61
C SER A 473 -26.50 -2.01 24.30
N LEU A 474 -25.95 -1.72 23.11
CA LEU A 474 -25.78 -0.35 22.61
C LEU A 474 -27.13 0.36 22.76
N THR A 475 -27.25 1.25 23.73
CA THR A 475 -28.52 1.95 23.98
C THR A 475 -28.83 2.85 22.78
N MET A 476 -30.12 3.08 22.52
CA MET A 476 -30.60 3.90 21.39
C MET A 476 -29.93 5.29 21.33
N ASP A 477 -29.53 5.83 22.49
CA ASP A 477 -28.85 7.12 22.66
C ASP A 477 -27.37 7.13 22.23
N MET A 478 -26.67 5.99 22.28
CA MET A 478 -25.29 5.87 21.77
C MET A 478 -25.24 5.65 20.25
N ARG A 479 -26.35 5.20 19.64
CA ARG A 479 -26.45 4.80 18.22
C ARG A 479 -26.81 5.93 17.25
N MET A 480 -27.20 7.10 17.78
CA MET A 480 -27.63 8.29 17.02
C MET A 480 -26.85 9.56 17.36
N LYS A 481 -25.76 9.46 18.13
CA LYS A 481 -24.81 10.57 18.14
C LYS A 481 -24.17 10.60 16.77
N MET A 482 -24.51 11.64 15.99
CA MET A 482 -23.65 12.01 14.88
C MET A 482 -22.24 12.06 15.43
N PRO A 483 -21.24 11.48 14.74
CA PRO A 483 -19.87 11.84 15.07
C PRO A 483 -19.83 13.37 15.12
N GLU A 484 -19.22 13.95 16.15
CA GLU A 484 -18.92 15.37 16.12
C GLU A 484 -18.30 15.68 14.76
N LYS A 485 -18.69 16.80 14.15
CA LYS A 485 -18.10 17.27 12.88
C LYS A 485 -16.63 16.89 12.96
N PRO A 486 -16.09 16.05 12.05
CA PRO A 486 -14.68 15.72 12.10
C PRO A 486 -13.97 17.04 12.34
N SER A 487 -13.26 17.17 13.48
CA SER A 487 -12.44 18.36 13.71
C SER A 487 -11.69 18.59 12.41
N ASP A 488 -11.55 19.82 11.95
CA ASP A 488 -11.17 20.18 10.56
C ASP A 488 -9.89 19.46 9.99
N ASN A 489 -9.25 18.61 10.78
CA ASN A 489 -8.21 17.63 10.49
C ASN A 489 -8.64 16.26 9.91
N ALA A 490 -9.94 15.97 9.69
CA ALA A 490 -10.35 14.76 8.97
C ALA A 490 -11.05 15.14 7.65
N SER A 491 -10.29 15.01 6.56
CA SER A 491 -10.63 15.32 5.15
C SER A 491 -10.52 16.79 4.73
N VAL A 492 -9.27 17.26 4.51
CA VAL A 492 -8.91 18.13 3.37
C VAL A 492 -7.43 17.84 3.03
N PHE A 493 -7.16 17.26 1.85
CA PHE A 493 -5.88 17.51 1.19
C PHE A 493 -5.92 18.96 0.69
N PRO A 494 -5.06 19.89 1.15
CA PRO A 494 -5.12 21.25 0.64
C PRO A 494 -4.51 21.29 -0.77
N SER A 495 -5.29 21.73 -1.74
CA SER A 495 -4.75 22.39 -2.91
C SER A 495 -4.35 23.81 -2.49
N VAL A 496 -3.05 24.05 -2.42
CA VAL A 496 -2.50 25.40 -2.17
C VAL A 496 -2.57 26.17 -3.48
N ASN A 497 -3.44 27.18 -3.55
CA ASN A 497 -3.21 28.32 -4.43
C ASN A 497 -2.96 29.54 -3.56
N ILE A 498 -1.73 30.05 -3.66
CA ILE A 498 -1.04 30.99 -2.79
C ILE A 498 -1.82 32.31 -2.64
N PRO A 499 -2.25 32.67 -1.41
CA PRO A 499 -2.44 34.06 -1.05
C PRO A 499 -1.41 34.43 0.03
N GLU A 500 -0.73 35.56 -0.14
CA GLU A 500 0.34 36.04 0.74
C GLU A 500 -0.01 35.88 2.23
N ARG A 501 0.84 35.12 2.95
CA ARG A 501 0.70 34.81 4.39
C ARG A 501 0.92 36.06 5.24
N GLU A 502 -0.02 36.34 6.15
CA GLU A 502 0.30 36.90 7.47
C GLU A 502 0.22 35.79 8.53
N VAL A 503 1.26 35.72 9.36
CA VAL A 503 1.67 34.61 10.23
C VAL A 503 1.11 34.75 11.64
N VAL A 504 0.68 33.65 12.28
CA VAL A 504 0.75 33.46 13.75
C VAL A 504 1.10 31.98 14.09
N LYS A 505 2.06 31.78 15.02
CA LYS A 505 2.81 30.55 15.34
C LYS A 505 2.22 29.72 16.50
N GLU A 506 2.24 28.39 16.39
CA GLU A 506 2.23 27.41 17.50
C GLU A 506 3.41 26.42 17.33
N PRO A 507 3.88 25.73 18.40
CA PRO A 507 5.31 25.56 18.66
C PRO A 507 5.95 24.47 17.80
N SER A 508 6.52 24.89 16.67
CA SER A 508 7.48 24.10 15.91
C SER A 508 8.82 24.03 16.65
N VAL A 509 9.34 22.83 16.94
CA VAL A 509 10.76 22.68 17.31
C VAL A 509 11.58 23.17 16.11
N PRO A 510 12.39 24.24 16.25
CA PRO A 510 13.19 24.75 15.15
C PRO A 510 14.13 23.67 14.61
N LEU A 511 14.09 23.44 13.31
CA LEU A 511 14.94 22.48 12.62
C LEU A 511 16.12 23.19 11.97
N ILE A 512 17.33 22.72 12.23
CA ILE A 512 18.55 23.18 11.57
C ILE A 512 19.16 21.99 10.83
N TYR A 513 19.31 22.09 9.50
CA TYR A 513 20.03 21.07 8.74
C TYR A 513 21.39 21.59 8.28
N ILE A 514 22.39 20.71 8.30
CA ILE A 514 23.79 21.01 8.02
C ILE A 514 24.14 20.51 6.62
N ASN A 515 24.60 21.41 5.75
CA ASN A 515 24.95 21.06 4.37
C ASN A 515 26.15 21.88 3.87
N LEU A 516 27.11 21.22 3.21
CA LEU A 516 28.24 21.91 2.56
C LEU A 516 27.77 22.66 1.31
N ASP A 517 28.20 23.90 1.11
CA ASP A 517 27.81 24.73 -0.06
C ASP A 517 28.10 24.07 -1.41
N LYS A 518 29.17 23.27 -1.48
CA LYS A 518 29.53 22.54 -2.71
C LYS A 518 28.61 21.34 -3.00
N ARG A 519 27.84 20.84 -2.02
CA ARG A 519 26.98 19.66 -2.13
C ARG A 519 25.53 20.07 -2.40
N THR A 520 25.31 20.64 -3.58
CA THR A 520 23.97 21.02 -4.05
C THR A 520 23.08 19.78 -4.24
N ASP A 521 23.66 18.65 -4.62
CA ASP A 521 23.00 17.34 -4.71
C ASP A 521 22.37 16.93 -3.38
N ARG A 522 23.13 16.94 -2.28
CA ARG A 522 22.62 16.57 -0.95
C ARG A 522 21.66 17.61 -0.40
N ARG A 523 21.91 18.89 -0.72
CA ARG A 523 21.01 19.98 -0.35
C ARG A 523 19.61 19.76 -0.93
N GLU A 524 19.52 19.50 -2.23
CA GLU A 524 18.24 19.24 -2.89
C GLU A 524 17.54 18.01 -2.29
N GLN A 525 18.31 16.97 -1.99
CA GLN A 525 17.80 15.74 -1.38
C GLN A 525 17.20 15.93 0.02
N ILE A 526 17.89 16.67 0.91
CA ILE A 526 17.38 16.94 2.26
C ILE A 526 16.24 17.95 2.23
N GLU A 527 16.34 19.01 1.42
CA GLU A 527 15.25 19.99 1.28
C GLU A 527 13.99 19.34 0.71
N GLN A 528 14.09 18.42 -0.25
CA GLN A 528 12.95 17.63 -0.74
C GLN A 528 12.27 16.84 0.38
N GLN A 529 13.05 16.16 1.22
CA GLN A 529 12.48 15.45 2.37
C GLN A 529 11.83 16.41 3.37
N LEU A 530 12.52 17.46 3.78
CA LEU A 530 11.97 18.41 4.74
C LEU A 530 10.69 19.08 4.23
N ASN A 531 10.65 19.42 2.93
CA ASN A 531 9.46 19.96 2.28
C ASN A 531 8.33 18.94 2.21
N MET A 532 8.64 17.66 1.93
CA MET A 532 7.65 16.57 1.91
C MET A 532 6.99 16.35 3.27
N TYR A 533 7.74 16.53 4.35
CA TYR A 533 7.24 16.44 5.73
C TYR A 533 6.64 17.76 6.24
N GLY A 534 6.53 18.79 5.40
CA GLY A 534 5.97 20.10 5.78
C GLY A 534 6.78 20.85 6.85
N LEU A 535 8.04 20.49 7.06
CA LEU A 535 8.87 21.04 8.14
C LEU A 535 9.44 22.41 7.75
N SER A 536 9.41 23.36 8.69
CA SER A 536 10.16 24.61 8.56
C SER A 536 11.58 24.39 9.06
N TYR A 537 12.56 24.82 8.26
CA TYR A 537 13.96 24.56 8.53
C TYR A 537 14.84 25.77 8.26
N GLU A 538 15.98 25.78 8.94
CA GLU A 538 17.08 26.72 8.75
C GLU A 538 18.28 25.95 8.22
N ARG A 539 18.79 26.34 7.05
CA ARG A 539 20.02 25.77 6.51
C ARG A 539 21.21 26.39 7.22
N LEU A 540 22.06 25.56 7.84
CA LEU A 540 23.38 25.96 8.28
C LEU A 540 24.42 25.54 7.23
N PRO A 541 25.15 26.49 6.61
CA PRO A 541 26.29 26.17 5.77
C PRO A 541 27.34 25.41 6.60
N ALA A 542 27.62 24.16 6.22
CA ALA A 542 28.60 23.34 6.91
C ALA A 542 30.01 23.95 6.75
N ILE A 543 30.80 23.87 7.81
CA ILE A 543 32.15 24.40 7.86
C ILE A 543 33.07 23.45 7.10
N TYR A 544 33.56 23.91 5.95
CA TYR A 544 34.55 23.18 5.18
C TYR A 544 35.88 23.06 5.95
N HIS A 545 36.46 21.87 5.92
CA HIS A 545 37.80 21.61 6.42
C HIS A 545 38.47 20.54 5.55
N SER A 546 39.79 20.58 5.41
CA SER A 546 40.54 19.61 4.58
C SER A 546 40.47 18.18 5.13
N PHE A 547 40.22 18.02 6.43
CA PHE A 547 39.85 16.76 7.06
C PHE A 547 38.36 16.81 7.40
N GLY A 548 37.52 16.20 6.57
CA GLY A 548 36.06 16.40 6.54
C GLY A 548 35.37 16.22 7.90
N ILE A 549 35.78 15.22 8.67
CA ILE A 549 35.20 14.94 10.00
C ILE A 549 35.38 16.07 11.02
N VAL A 550 36.45 16.86 10.90
CA VAL A 550 36.62 18.09 11.70
C VAL A 550 35.61 19.13 11.27
N GLY A 551 35.36 19.26 9.96
CA GLY A 551 34.34 20.14 9.40
C GLY A 551 32.94 19.76 9.86
N CYS A 552 32.60 18.47 9.83
CA CYS A 552 31.38 17.92 10.39
C CYS A 552 31.24 18.30 11.88
N THR A 553 32.23 17.95 12.72
CA THR A 553 32.20 18.25 14.16
C THR A 553 32.05 19.75 14.45
N ARG A 554 32.76 20.62 13.71
CA ARG A 554 32.62 22.08 13.80
C ARG A 554 31.23 22.57 13.38
N SER A 555 30.61 21.94 12.40
CA SER A 555 29.28 22.29 11.91
C SER A 555 28.20 21.95 12.95
N HIS A 556 28.29 20.81 13.62
CA HIS A 556 27.39 20.48 14.74
C HIS A 556 27.56 21.46 15.91
N LEU A 557 28.80 21.83 16.27
CA LEU A 557 29.06 22.88 17.25
C LEU A 557 28.41 24.22 16.84
N ALA A 558 28.52 24.60 15.57
CA ALA A 558 27.90 25.81 15.04
C ALA A 558 26.36 25.75 15.09
N ALA A 559 25.74 24.61 14.79
CA ALA A 559 24.30 24.44 14.88
C ALA A 559 23.77 24.60 16.32
N ILE A 560 24.48 24.04 17.31
CA ILE A 560 24.09 24.17 18.72
C ILE A 560 24.30 25.60 19.23
N ARG A 561 25.38 26.27 18.82
CA ARG A 561 25.59 27.70 19.15
C ARG A 561 24.52 28.58 18.53
N LEU A 562 24.16 28.35 17.27
CA LEU A 562 23.08 29.07 16.60
C LEU A 562 21.75 28.88 17.33
N ALA A 563 21.42 27.65 17.74
CA ALA A 563 20.23 27.38 18.54
C ALA A 563 20.24 28.12 19.88
N LYS A 564 21.39 28.16 20.55
CA LYS A 564 21.58 28.89 21.81
C LYS A 564 21.44 30.41 21.62
N GLU A 565 22.06 30.97 20.59
CA GLU A 565 22.01 32.39 20.23
C GLU A 565 20.58 32.82 19.89
N ASN A 566 19.83 31.96 19.20
CA ASN A 566 18.41 32.17 18.88
C ASN A 566 17.46 31.91 20.06
N GLY A 567 17.98 31.46 21.21
CA GLY A 567 17.19 31.20 22.41
C GLY A 567 16.18 30.05 22.27
N TYR A 568 16.42 29.11 21.36
CA TYR A 568 15.52 27.98 21.12
C TYR A 568 15.48 27.06 22.34
N GLN A 569 14.28 26.83 22.89
CA GLN A 569 14.09 25.90 24.01
C GLN A 569 14.48 24.48 23.63
N ARG A 570 14.30 24.12 22.36
CA ARG A 570 14.75 22.87 21.76
C ARG A 570 15.20 23.12 20.34
N VAL A 571 16.13 22.32 19.84
CA VAL A 571 16.53 22.35 18.43
C VAL A 571 16.59 20.94 17.89
N TRP A 572 16.09 20.76 16.67
CA TRP A 572 16.24 19.53 15.90
C TRP A 572 17.35 19.72 14.87
N ILE A 573 18.46 19.00 15.03
CA ILE A 573 19.63 19.09 14.15
C ILE A 573 19.64 17.88 13.21
N MET A 574 19.89 18.13 11.92
CA MET A 574 20.03 17.09 10.88
C MET A 574 21.27 17.29 10.01
N GLU A 575 21.82 16.21 9.48
CA GLU A 575 22.78 16.22 8.37
C GLU A 575 22.07 16.15 7.01
N ASP A 576 22.76 16.57 5.94
CA ASP A 576 22.21 16.60 4.57
C ASP A 576 22.01 15.22 3.91
N ASP A 577 22.48 14.16 4.56
CA ASP A 577 22.27 12.77 4.15
C ASP A 577 21.26 12.03 5.05
N PHE A 578 20.51 12.75 5.89
CA PHE A 578 19.41 12.15 6.65
C PHE A 578 18.25 11.72 5.75
N GLU A 579 17.68 10.55 6.01
CA GLU A 579 16.51 9.98 5.32
C GLU A 579 15.47 9.48 6.33
N PHE A 580 14.23 9.96 6.22
CA PHE A 580 13.13 9.50 7.05
C PHE A 580 12.71 8.07 6.70
N LEU A 581 12.39 7.27 7.72
CA LEU A 581 11.94 5.88 7.61
C LEU A 581 10.48 5.66 8.05
N VAL A 582 9.84 6.71 8.56
CA VAL A 582 8.51 6.69 9.17
C VAL A 582 7.61 7.73 8.51
N SER A 583 6.32 7.75 8.81
CA SER A 583 5.42 8.74 8.22
C SER A 583 5.60 10.15 8.83
N GLN A 584 5.07 11.18 8.17
CA GLN A 584 5.01 12.53 8.74
C GLN A 584 4.24 12.55 10.07
N GLU A 585 3.17 11.75 10.20
CA GLU A 585 2.39 11.63 11.43
C GLU A 585 3.21 11.03 12.58
N ASP A 586 4.07 10.05 12.30
CA ASP A 586 4.98 9.46 13.29
C ASP A 586 6.00 10.49 13.78
N VAL A 587 6.51 11.34 12.88
CA VAL A 587 7.40 12.45 13.23
C VAL A 587 6.67 13.49 14.09
N GLU A 588 5.49 13.92 13.68
CA GLU A 588 4.69 14.92 14.39
C GLU A 588 4.28 14.43 15.78
N SER A 589 3.76 13.21 15.88
CA SER A 589 3.38 12.59 17.16
C SER A 589 4.59 12.45 18.09
N THR A 590 5.76 12.08 17.54
CA THR A 590 7.00 12.01 18.32
C THR A 590 7.42 13.38 18.84
N LEU A 591 7.41 14.42 17.99
CA LEU A 591 7.71 15.78 18.42
C LEU A 591 6.72 16.28 19.46
N GLN A 592 5.42 15.96 19.34
CA GLN A 592 4.41 16.28 20.33
C GLN A 592 4.67 15.58 21.66
N MET A 593 5.02 14.29 21.66
CA MET A 593 5.41 13.57 22.89
C MET A 593 6.66 14.13 23.55
N LEU A 594 7.65 14.55 22.75
CA LEU A 594 8.79 15.27 23.31
C LEU A 594 8.30 16.57 23.96
N CYS A 595 7.49 17.37 23.24
CA CYS A 595 7.05 18.70 23.68
C CYS A 595 6.05 18.68 24.84
N SER A 596 5.33 17.58 25.08
CA SER A 596 4.37 17.47 26.20
C SER A 596 5.05 17.51 27.56
N GLY A 597 6.33 17.13 27.63
CA GLY A 597 7.11 17.05 28.86
C GLY A 597 6.86 15.78 29.68
N ASP A 598 6.08 14.84 29.15
CA ASP A 598 5.82 13.54 29.80
C ASP A 598 7.08 12.66 29.84
N ILE A 599 8.00 12.88 28.90
CA ILE A 599 9.33 12.26 28.89
C ILE A 599 10.41 13.31 29.11
N LYS A 600 11.27 13.08 30.11
CA LYS A 600 12.44 13.92 30.36
C LYS A 600 13.64 13.37 29.60
N PHE A 601 14.31 14.25 28.86
CA PHE A 601 15.52 13.91 28.13
C PHE A 601 16.46 15.13 28.03
N ASP A 602 17.71 14.85 27.73
CA ASP A 602 18.75 15.82 27.40
C ASP A 602 18.94 15.88 25.87
N VAL A 603 19.02 14.70 25.26
CA VAL A 603 19.10 14.50 23.80
C VAL A 603 18.19 13.33 23.39
N CYS A 604 17.39 13.54 22.35
CA CYS A 604 16.58 12.49 21.72
C CYS A 604 17.12 12.20 20.31
N MET A 605 17.60 10.97 20.08
CA MET A 605 18.16 10.56 18.79
C MET A 605 17.07 10.01 17.86
N PHE A 606 17.04 10.50 16.63
CA PHE A 606 16.09 10.09 15.58
C PHE A 606 16.75 9.22 14.50
N ALA A 607 18.05 9.40 14.28
CA ALA A 607 18.93 8.42 13.64
C ALA A 607 20.01 8.01 14.65
N TYR A 608 20.29 6.71 14.73
CA TYR A 608 21.26 6.17 15.66
C TYR A 608 21.74 4.79 15.21
N ASN A 609 22.99 4.46 15.54
CA ASN A 609 23.45 3.07 15.67
C ASN A 609 23.64 2.78 17.16
N ALA A 610 22.69 2.05 17.76
CA ALA A 610 22.66 1.82 19.21
C ALA A 610 23.48 0.58 19.59
N LEU A 611 24.58 0.79 20.31
CA LEU A 611 25.46 -0.26 20.81
C LEU A 611 24.98 -0.80 22.17
N GLN A 612 24.47 0.09 23.03
CA GLN A 612 23.90 -0.27 24.32
C GLN A 612 22.67 0.59 24.67
N ARG A 613 21.57 -0.08 25.07
CA ARG A 613 20.31 0.56 25.44
C ARG A 613 19.62 -0.13 26.61
N LYS A 614 18.71 0.59 27.27
CA LYS A 614 17.83 0.09 28.34
C LYS A 614 16.39 0.49 28.03
N GLU A 615 15.45 -0.42 28.28
CA GLU A 615 14.02 -0.10 28.22
C GLU A 615 13.66 0.95 29.28
N ILE A 616 12.77 1.87 28.94
CA ILE A 616 12.19 2.83 29.88
C ILE A 616 10.87 2.22 30.37
N GLU A 617 10.73 2.01 31.68
CA GLU A 617 9.54 1.40 32.27
C GLU A 617 8.28 2.24 31.95
N GLY A 618 7.28 1.61 31.34
CA GLY A 618 6.03 2.27 30.94
C GLY A 618 6.08 3.10 29.66
N SER A 619 7.20 3.10 28.92
CA SER A 619 7.29 3.77 27.61
C SER A 619 7.32 2.75 26.47
N ASP A 620 6.35 2.84 25.56
CA ASP A 620 6.33 2.05 24.31
C ASP A 620 7.04 2.76 23.15
N CYS A 621 7.35 4.05 23.30
CA CYS A 621 7.88 4.88 22.22
C CYS A 621 9.38 5.12 22.31
N PHE A 622 9.99 5.04 23.50
CA PHE A 622 11.38 5.39 23.70
C PHE A 622 12.17 4.34 24.49
N PHE A 623 13.47 4.27 24.22
CA PHE A 623 14.44 3.58 25.07
C PHE A 623 15.55 4.54 25.47
N GLN A 624 16.18 4.27 26.62
CA GLN A 624 17.33 5.02 27.11
C GLN A 624 18.60 4.53 26.38
N ILE A 625 19.37 5.46 25.85
CA ILE A 625 20.69 5.23 25.27
C ILE A 625 21.73 5.20 26.40
N CYS A 626 22.56 4.15 26.39
CA CYS A 626 23.78 4.07 27.19
C CYS A 626 25.02 4.25 26.31
N GLU A 627 24.95 3.78 25.06
CA GLU A 627 25.98 3.95 24.05
C GLU A 627 25.38 3.87 22.65
N ALA A 628 25.52 4.93 21.86
CA ALA A 628 25.11 5.01 20.46
C ALA A 628 25.96 6.01 19.68
N GLU A 629 26.04 5.78 18.38
CA GLU A 629 26.71 6.66 17.41
C GLU A 629 25.75 7.08 16.29
N THR A 630 26.26 7.84 15.32
CA THR A 630 25.52 8.55 14.27
C THR A 630 24.90 9.87 14.74
N ALA A 631 25.32 10.98 14.14
CA ALA A 631 24.78 12.32 14.39
C ALA A 631 23.83 12.84 13.29
N SER A 632 23.39 11.94 12.39
CA SER A 632 22.55 12.29 11.24
C SER A 632 21.25 13.01 11.61
N SER A 633 20.63 12.71 12.76
CA SER A 633 19.47 13.46 13.26
C SER A 633 19.21 13.28 14.76
N TYR A 634 19.09 14.39 15.49
CA TYR A 634 18.82 14.41 16.94
C TYR A 634 18.20 15.73 17.42
N VAL A 635 17.42 15.67 18.49
CA VAL A 635 16.81 16.82 19.17
C VAL A 635 17.51 17.08 20.50
N VAL A 636 17.82 18.34 20.81
CA VAL A 636 18.51 18.75 22.05
C VAL A 636 17.68 19.77 22.82
N GLU A 637 17.63 19.63 24.15
CA GLU A 637 17.03 20.61 25.07
C GLU A 637 17.99 21.75 25.44
N ALA A 638 17.46 22.96 25.61
CA ALA A 638 18.26 24.17 25.83
C ALA A 638 19.20 24.10 27.03
N HIS A 639 18.79 23.43 28.12
CA HIS A 639 19.64 23.29 29.31
C HIS A 639 20.91 22.47 29.04
N TYR A 640 20.92 21.70 27.94
CA TYR A 640 22.01 20.80 27.58
C TYR A 640 22.97 21.37 26.54
N TYR A 641 22.63 22.50 25.89
CA TYR A 641 23.46 23.12 24.85
C TYR A 641 24.88 23.42 25.33
N ASP A 642 25.03 24.00 26.53
CA ASP A 642 26.34 24.37 27.06
C ASP A 642 27.25 23.17 27.29
N LYS A 643 26.68 22.03 27.67
CA LYS A 643 27.42 20.80 27.90
C LYS A 643 27.96 20.22 26.58
N LEU A 644 27.15 20.23 25.52
CA LEU A 644 27.59 19.82 24.18
C LEU A 644 28.60 20.81 23.56
N ILE A 645 28.38 22.11 23.74
CA ILE A 645 29.33 23.15 23.28
C ILE A 645 30.69 22.93 23.94
N GLN A 646 30.73 22.79 25.27
CA GLN A 646 31.97 22.56 26.01
C GLN A 646 32.66 21.27 25.57
N LEU A 647 31.91 20.19 25.36
CA LEU A 647 32.45 18.93 24.86
C LEU A 647 33.16 19.14 23.50
N TYR A 648 32.46 19.73 22.53
CA TYR A 648 33.02 19.92 21.19
C TYR A 648 34.18 20.92 21.16
N GLU A 649 34.14 21.99 21.97
CA GLU A 649 35.27 22.92 22.11
C GLU A 649 36.54 22.23 22.64
N GLN A 650 36.39 21.22 23.49
CA GLN A 650 37.51 20.43 24.01
C GLN A 650 37.97 19.35 23.03
N THR A 651 37.06 18.71 22.30
CA THR A 651 37.40 17.58 21.42
C THR A 651 37.87 18.01 20.04
N ILE A 652 37.41 19.14 19.48
CA ILE A 652 37.83 19.61 18.15
C ILE A 652 39.36 19.81 18.05
N PRO A 653 40.05 20.49 19.00
CA PRO A 653 41.51 20.60 18.95
C PRO A 653 42.23 19.24 19.02
N LEU A 654 41.68 18.28 19.78
CA LEU A 654 42.21 16.92 19.86
C LEU A 654 41.99 16.17 18.55
N LEU A 655 40.81 16.32 17.92
CA LEU A 655 40.49 15.72 16.63
C LEU A 655 41.41 16.28 15.53
N GLU A 656 41.65 17.59 15.50
CA GLU A 656 42.51 18.25 14.52
C GLU A 656 43.98 17.82 14.65
N THR A 657 44.49 17.76 15.87
CA THR A 657 45.91 17.46 16.14
C THR A 657 46.22 15.97 16.04
N THR A 658 45.32 15.11 16.53
CA THR A 658 45.58 13.66 16.60
C THR A 658 45.00 12.87 15.43
N ARG A 659 44.01 13.43 14.71
CA ARG A 659 43.23 12.77 13.65
C ARG A 659 42.51 11.48 14.07
N ARG A 660 42.38 11.21 15.36
CA ARG A 660 41.66 10.05 15.91
C ARG A 660 40.16 10.30 15.89
N HIS A 661 39.56 10.14 14.72
CA HIS A 661 38.12 10.34 14.53
C HIS A 661 37.27 9.34 15.32
N TRP A 662 37.77 8.11 15.53
CA TRP A 662 37.13 7.11 16.40
C TRP A 662 37.06 7.51 17.89
N ASP A 663 37.87 8.49 18.33
CA ASP A 663 37.85 9.00 19.71
C ASP A 663 37.14 10.36 19.83
N TYR A 664 37.35 11.26 18.85
CA TYR A 664 37.06 12.69 18.99
C TYR A 664 36.09 13.26 17.95
N ALA A 665 35.57 12.46 17.01
CA ALA A 665 34.47 12.92 16.15
C ALA A 665 33.24 13.27 17.01
N ASN A 666 32.35 14.11 16.48
CA ASN A 666 31.10 14.50 17.16
C ASN A 666 30.39 13.32 17.84
N ASP A 667 30.02 12.31 17.05
CA ASP A 667 29.23 11.17 17.50
C ASP A 667 30.01 10.12 18.31
N GLN A 668 31.33 10.25 18.38
CA GLN A 668 32.18 9.44 19.26
C GLN A 668 32.41 10.15 20.59
N SER A 669 32.67 11.46 20.55
CA SER A 669 32.98 12.26 21.74
C SER A 669 31.79 12.37 22.70
N TRP A 670 30.55 12.37 22.20
CA TRP A 670 29.36 12.47 23.05
C TRP A 670 29.00 11.16 23.78
N LYS A 671 29.66 10.03 23.47
CA LYS A 671 29.40 8.73 24.12
C LYS A 671 29.69 8.79 25.61
N ILE A 672 30.68 9.58 26.02
CA ILE A 672 30.98 9.80 27.44
C ILE A 672 29.81 10.43 28.20
N LEU A 673 28.97 11.22 27.52
CA LEU A 673 27.81 11.88 28.11
C LEU A 673 26.60 10.93 28.20
N GLN A 674 26.46 10.01 27.24
CA GLN A 674 25.39 9.00 27.21
C GLN A 674 25.43 8.05 28.43
N ILE A 675 26.58 7.90 29.08
CA ILE A 675 26.75 7.06 30.28
C ILE A 675 26.03 7.67 31.50
N SER A 676 26.07 8.99 31.66
CA SER A 676 25.59 9.68 32.88
C SER A 676 24.32 10.48 32.70
N ASP A 677 23.93 10.81 31.48
CA ASP A 677 22.87 11.77 31.17
C ASP A 677 21.67 11.10 30.48
N HIS A 678 20.56 11.83 30.33
CA HIS A 678 19.29 11.30 29.81
C HIS A 678 19.23 11.35 28.29
N TRP A 679 20.00 10.48 27.64
CA TRP A 679 19.90 10.25 26.21
C TRP A 679 18.81 9.23 25.91
N ILE A 680 17.87 9.56 25.05
CA ILE A 680 16.82 8.65 24.61
C ILE A 680 16.84 8.50 23.09
N ALA A 681 16.22 7.44 22.60
CA ALA A 681 15.95 7.26 21.18
C ALA A 681 14.58 6.62 20.99
N THR A 682 13.97 6.87 19.83
CA THR A 682 12.66 6.30 19.48
C THR A 682 12.80 4.79 19.23
N LYS A 683 11.85 3.96 19.71
CA LYS A 683 11.87 2.50 19.47
C LYS A 683 11.73 2.17 17.98
N GLN A 684 10.81 2.87 17.31
CA GLN A 684 10.75 2.93 15.85
C GLN A 684 11.75 3.99 15.39
N ARG A 685 12.75 3.60 14.61
CA ARG A 685 13.78 4.53 14.15
C ARG A 685 13.18 5.53 13.15
N MET A 686 13.29 6.82 13.46
CA MET A 686 12.67 7.90 12.67
C MET A 686 13.37 8.10 11.32
N GLY A 687 14.68 7.88 11.25
CA GLY A 687 15.43 7.95 10.02
C GLY A 687 16.80 7.28 10.07
N LYS A 688 17.47 7.24 8.92
CA LYS A 688 18.83 6.72 8.78
C LYS A 688 19.68 7.68 7.95
N GLN A 689 20.97 7.37 7.91
CA GLN A 689 21.88 8.01 6.95
C GLN A 689 21.73 7.34 5.58
N ARG A 690 21.65 8.15 4.52
CA ARG A 690 21.44 7.71 3.14
C ARG A 690 22.73 7.11 2.56
N HIS A 691 22.59 6.04 1.76
CA HIS A 691 23.72 5.47 1.00
C HIS A 691 24.29 6.50 0.03
N GLY A 692 25.61 6.58 -0.06
CA GLY A 692 26.25 7.50 -1.01
C GLY A 692 27.70 7.78 -0.71
N PHE A 693 28.31 8.58 -1.59
CA PHE A 693 29.69 9.03 -1.41
C PHE A 693 29.77 9.99 -0.21
N SER A 694 30.53 9.60 0.80
CA SER A 694 30.76 10.35 2.03
C SER A 694 32.01 11.22 1.88
N ASP A 695 31.88 12.54 1.96
CA ASP A 695 33.03 13.46 2.01
C ASP A 695 33.88 13.24 3.29
N ASN A 696 33.30 12.69 4.35
CA ASN A 696 34.01 12.38 5.60
C ASN A 696 34.84 11.10 5.48
N ALA A 697 34.28 10.05 4.87
CA ALA A 697 34.95 8.77 4.67
C ALA A 697 35.79 8.73 3.37
N GLN A 698 35.59 9.69 2.46
CA GLN A 698 36.21 9.74 1.11
C GLN A 698 35.93 8.49 0.26
N GLU A 699 34.82 7.81 0.52
CA GLU A 699 34.42 6.59 -0.18
C GLU A 699 32.89 6.46 -0.24
N TYR A 700 32.40 5.50 -1.02
CA TYR A 700 30.98 5.19 -1.12
C TYR A 700 30.57 4.31 0.06
N MET A 701 29.68 4.81 0.90
CA MET A 701 29.24 4.11 2.12
C MET A 701 27.86 3.51 1.92
N SER A 702 27.68 2.24 2.32
CA SER A 702 26.36 1.65 2.53
C SER A 702 26.03 1.68 4.02
N TYR A 703 24.85 2.21 4.35
CA TYR A 703 24.34 2.28 5.71
C TYR A 703 23.08 1.42 5.80
N ASP A 704 23.29 0.11 6.02
CA ASP A 704 22.25 -0.94 6.04
C ASP A 704 21.74 -1.26 7.47
N PHE A 705 22.23 -0.54 8.48
CA PHE A 705 21.96 -0.78 9.90
C PHE A 705 20.88 0.13 10.47
#